data_AF-A0AAD6VPB2-F1
#
_entry.id   AF-A0AAD6VPB2-F1
#
_cell.length_a   1.000
_cell.length_b   1.000
_cell.length_c   1.000
_cell.angle_alpha   90.00
_cell.angle_beta   90.00
_cell.angle_gamma   90.00
#
_symmetry.space_group_name_H-M   'P 1'
#
loop_
_entity.id
_entity.type
_entity.pdbx_description
1 polymer ?
#
loop_
_entity_poly.entity_id
_entity_poly.type
_entity_poly.pdbx_seq_one_letter_code
_entity_poly.pdbx_strand_id
1 'polypeptide(L)'
;MQAKRGRAYKVELRAIARVLVSSGCKEGKVGDLMQDIARVFGVDLDRAMSRRTVRRAVLEGLVASQVQLGVEMKYTDGNSDSTSRRKLNYQSHHVHMRVPLKNADGSVHLSTDPKIRFLGIASTVDHTTATSQAAWLTIYNDIISTYNASPLGRRLETLDLRMICRVLRGMCGDHENNEKALPEAWREMKHDLLLQELGEERLQQLNEQIDKLQELKQHWVAKKLDDAGGFATYMALPPDERAARDLASVHAMTRELGTEALNELNEADRRLLTVWIWTGCCMHKDQNSFKGGNTHMQTKWKERGVAGPIPLANKDSESAAAPPSEDDLERVENASFGGAKAVALAGAIFENAIEKRGQGDMVELFLQSKLESGEPIKRFPKTNQTRFGSHGDAACELIARRDIYREFLEAIKDLKSRPGWTNIEKNVHDTLDDGPTLTELAVLAIYHLFIAIPYTHRVREPEEVALNAISLGHLHVEVQDHCAMLLETPDLVLDFDEEQYRIATFDGQPVARGEVMVEIKRLYGSGKLPYLREMFVRFLEGAKSTWIRFSSEFAPGGLIDGLNDAEKGRIWLPATNDRNEGALGSFIVYMRGNPTAALATHNGLAMFKRNQTQGFMDMWFSPEDHQYTMRAARHLDASGMERKRKELQMEYNQRILAERAQKVAVAAAKAAEIKDRLDATALISRVEDIHSRGMTRDKLQDQLDKLRALWNTKTQERIVIPKKSHIPRLAEKQTALVNAFQDHLKLLAVSAEQNLGHLGPQIAVAFAREHYYSDDEDFGELEGDVAAF
;
A
#
# COMPACT_ATOMS: atom_id res chain seq x y z
N MET A 1 10.90 7.16 51.59
CA MET A 1 11.04 8.31 50.66
C MET A 1 9.64 8.76 50.20
N GLN A 2 9.33 10.06 50.26
CA GLN A 2 8.06 10.57 49.71
C GLN A 2 8.06 10.46 48.18
N ALA A 3 7.11 9.68 47.64
CA ALA A 3 6.92 9.48 46.20
C ALA A 3 6.19 10.66 45.53
N LYS A 4 5.52 11.51 46.31
CA LYS A 4 4.76 12.66 45.82
C LYS A 4 5.38 13.99 46.25
N ARG A 5 5.19 15.01 45.41
CA ARG A 5 5.33 16.43 45.76
C ARG A 5 3.94 17.05 45.67
N GLY A 6 3.33 17.35 46.82
CA GLY A 6 1.91 17.72 46.90
C GLY A 6 0.99 16.57 46.46
N ARG A 7 0.06 16.83 45.53
CA ARG A 7 -0.88 15.82 45.02
C ARG A 7 -0.36 14.99 43.84
N ALA A 8 0.83 15.30 43.30
CA ALA A 8 1.40 14.66 42.11
C ALA A 8 2.63 13.79 42.46
N TYR A 9 2.86 12.72 41.69
CA TYR A 9 4.12 11.97 41.77
C TYR A 9 5.28 12.81 41.24
N LYS A 10 6.46 12.61 41.83
CA LYS A 10 7.73 13.22 41.37
C LYS A 10 7.99 12.92 39.89
N VAL A 11 8.59 13.87 39.17
CA VAL A 11 8.76 13.78 37.70
C VAL A 11 9.64 12.60 37.29
N GLU A 12 10.62 12.26 38.11
CA GLU A 12 11.55 11.15 37.96
C GLU A 12 10.81 9.81 38.05
N LEU A 13 9.87 9.68 38.98
CA LEU A 13 9.03 8.48 39.08
C LEU A 13 8.09 8.34 37.88
N ARG A 14 7.61 9.46 37.31
CA ARG A 14 6.80 9.44 36.08
C ARG A 14 7.64 9.07 34.86
N ALA A 15 8.90 9.51 34.81
CA ALA A 15 9.86 9.10 33.78
C ALA A 15 10.15 7.59 33.82
N ILE A 16 10.43 7.05 35.01
CA ILE A 16 10.61 5.60 35.20
C ILE A 16 9.36 4.84 34.75
N ALA A 17 8.16 5.32 35.09
CA ALA A 17 6.93 4.67 34.65
C ALA A 17 6.81 4.59 33.11
N ARG A 18 7.18 5.64 32.37
CA ARG A 18 7.22 5.61 30.90
C ARG A 18 8.21 4.56 30.38
N VAL A 19 9.42 4.53 30.94
CA VAL A 19 10.46 3.57 30.55
C VAL A 19 9.99 2.15 30.78
N LEU A 20 9.45 1.83 31.97
CA LEU A 20 8.96 0.50 32.30
C LEU A 20 7.86 0.03 31.34
N VAL A 21 6.88 0.88 31.02
CA VAL A 21 5.82 0.52 30.05
C VAL A 21 6.42 0.34 28.65
N SER A 22 7.36 1.20 28.23
CA SER A 22 8.03 1.07 26.93
C SER A 22 8.88 -0.20 26.80
N SER A 23 9.30 -0.78 27.93
CA SER A 23 10.00 -2.06 28.03
C SER A 23 9.06 -3.28 28.15
N GLY A 24 7.74 -3.08 28.01
CA GLY A 24 6.76 -4.16 27.99
C GLY A 24 6.07 -4.43 29.33
N CYS A 25 6.32 -3.62 30.39
CA CYS A 25 5.62 -3.78 31.65
C CYS A 25 4.14 -3.38 31.51
N LYS A 26 3.23 -4.23 31.99
CA LYS A 26 1.80 -3.90 32.06
C LYS A 26 1.60 -2.70 32.99
N GLU A 27 0.83 -1.70 32.54
CA GLU A 27 0.58 -0.44 33.29
C GLU A 27 0.13 -0.66 34.74
N GLY A 28 -0.68 -1.69 34.99
CA GLY A 28 -1.19 -2.00 36.32
C GLY A 28 -0.17 -2.62 37.27
N LYS A 29 1.00 -3.05 36.77
CA LYS A 29 2.09 -3.66 37.56
C LYS A 29 3.25 -2.71 37.81
N VAL A 30 3.31 -1.60 37.08
CA VAL A 30 4.41 -0.63 37.17
C VAL A 30 4.56 -0.04 38.57
N GLY A 31 3.45 0.30 39.25
CA GLY A 31 3.48 0.87 40.59
C GLY A 31 4.15 -0.06 41.61
N ASP A 32 3.77 -1.33 41.61
CA ASP A 32 4.31 -2.36 42.52
C ASP A 32 5.78 -2.64 42.19
N LEU A 33 6.10 -2.81 40.90
CA LEU A 33 7.46 -3.06 40.43
C LEU A 33 8.42 -1.94 40.84
N MET A 34 7.97 -0.68 40.77
CA MET A 34 8.78 0.46 41.22
C MET A 34 9.06 0.40 42.73
N GLN A 35 8.12 -0.06 43.55
CA GLN A 35 8.34 -0.25 44.98
C GLN A 35 9.32 -1.41 45.23
N ASP A 36 9.17 -2.52 44.52
CA ASP A 36 10.05 -3.68 44.65
C ASP A 36 11.49 -3.31 44.26
N ILE A 37 11.69 -2.61 43.14
CA ILE A 37 13.00 -2.09 42.71
C ILE A 37 13.57 -1.14 43.76
N ALA A 38 12.77 -0.19 44.26
CA ALA A 38 13.25 0.76 45.28
C ALA A 38 13.70 0.04 46.55
N ARG A 39 12.96 -0.99 46.99
CA ARG A 39 13.32 -1.81 48.17
C ARG A 39 14.67 -2.52 48.00
N VAL A 40 15.01 -3.00 46.80
CA VAL A 40 16.33 -3.59 46.51
C VAL A 40 17.46 -2.59 46.76
N PHE A 41 17.23 -1.30 46.51
CA PHE A 41 18.19 -0.22 46.79
C PHE A 41 18.05 0.38 48.20
N GLY A 42 17.32 -0.27 49.12
CA GLY A 42 17.13 0.21 50.49
C GLY A 42 16.19 1.42 50.62
N VAL A 43 15.41 1.72 49.57
CA VAL A 43 14.46 2.84 49.54
C VAL A 43 13.04 2.32 49.65
N ASP A 44 12.32 2.71 50.69
CA ASP A 44 10.88 2.44 50.77
C ASP A 44 10.06 3.60 50.17
N LEU A 45 9.24 3.31 49.16
CA LEU A 45 8.36 4.29 48.52
C LEU A 45 6.97 4.23 49.18
N ASP A 46 6.55 5.35 49.78
CA ASP A 46 5.32 5.42 50.58
C ASP A 46 4.02 5.13 49.81
N ARG A 47 4.05 5.15 48.47
CA ARG A 47 2.88 4.94 47.61
C ARG A 47 3.24 4.29 46.27
N ALA A 48 2.46 3.28 45.89
CA ALA A 48 2.48 2.70 44.53
C ALA A 48 1.71 3.58 43.53
N MET A 49 2.20 3.68 42.30
CA MET A 49 1.51 4.41 41.22
C MET A 49 0.35 3.58 40.65
N SER A 50 -0.86 4.13 40.62
CA SER A 50 -2.02 3.42 40.05
C SER A 50 -1.94 3.30 38.53
N ARG A 51 -2.59 2.27 37.96
CA ARG A 51 -2.71 2.07 36.49
C ARG A 51 -3.08 3.34 35.74
N ARG A 52 -4.10 4.07 36.21
CA ARG A 52 -4.56 5.33 35.59
C ARG A 52 -3.46 6.41 35.60
N THR A 53 -2.68 6.48 36.67
CA THR A 53 -1.59 7.46 36.79
C THR A 53 -0.42 7.11 35.88
N VAL A 54 -0.11 5.81 35.73
CA VAL A 54 0.88 5.29 34.78
C VAL A 54 0.46 5.60 33.34
N ARG A 55 -0.80 5.31 32.97
CA ARG A 55 -1.33 5.65 31.64
C ARG A 55 -1.22 7.14 31.32
N ARG A 56 -1.48 8.01 32.30
CA ARG A 56 -1.27 9.46 32.14
C ARG A 56 0.20 9.84 31.98
N ALA A 57 1.11 9.16 32.69
CA ALA A 57 2.54 9.37 32.50
C ALA A 57 2.99 8.98 31.09
N VAL A 58 2.37 7.96 30.47
CA VAL A 58 2.59 7.61 29.05
C VAL A 58 2.09 8.71 28.12
N LEU A 59 0.89 9.24 28.35
CA LEU A 59 0.35 10.35 27.55
C LEU A 59 1.15 11.66 27.70
N GLU A 60 1.79 11.88 28.85
CA GLU A 60 2.76 12.97 29.01
C GLU A 60 3.93 12.82 28.03
N GLY A 61 4.34 11.59 27.73
CA GLY A 61 5.34 11.31 26.70
C GLY A 61 4.89 11.79 25.32
N LEU A 62 3.63 11.55 24.95
CA LEU A 62 3.07 12.07 23.68
C LEU A 62 3.12 13.60 23.61
N VAL A 63 2.62 14.28 24.65
CA VAL A 63 2.61 15.75 24.70
C VAL A 63 4.04 16.28 24.66
N ALA A 64 4.96 15.69 25.42
CA ALA A 64 6.36 16.09 25.42
C ALA A 64 7.02 15.88 24.05
N SER A 65 6.72 14.78 23.36
CA SER A 65 7.21 14.56 21.98
C SER A 65 6.66 15.60 21.00
N GLN A 66 5.40 16.03 21.15
CA GLN A 66 4.85 17.13 20.34
C GLN A 66 5.54 18.47 20.63
N VAL A 67 5.80 18.78 21.90
CA VAL A 67 6.57 19.98 22.29
C VAL A 67 8.00 19.93 21.72
N GLN A 68 8.65 18.77 21.78
CA GLN A 68 9.95 18.54 21.16
C GLN A 68 9.91 18.83 19.65
N LEU A 69 8.96 18.23 18.93
CA LEU A 69 8.80 18.45 17.49
C LEU A 69 8.56 19.93 17.17
N GLY A 70 7.82 20.66 18.02
CA GLY A 70 7.62 22.10 17.84
C GLY A 70 8.92 22.94 17.93
N VAL A 71 9.88 22.51 18.75
CA VAL A 71 11.22 23.13 18.81
C VAL A 71 12.05 22.75 17.58
N GLU A 72 12.02 21.47 17.21
CA GLU A 72 12.90 20.91 16.17
C GLU A 72 12.44 21.28 14.74
N MET A 73 11.14 21.32 14.46
CA MET A 73 10.57 21.54 13.12
C MET A 73 10.86 22.90 12.50
N LYS A 74 11.42 23.83 13.28
CA LYS A 74 11.95 25.11 12.78
C LYS A 74 13.14 24.96 11.84
N TYR A 75 13.74 23.77 11.78
CA TYR A 75 14.98 23.49 11.08
C TYR A 75 14.86 22.26 10.11
N THR A 76 13.66 21.97 9.56
CA THR A 76 13.31 20.63 9.02
C THR A 76 13.15 20.44 7.50
N ASP A 77 13.32 19.17 7.07
CA ASP A 77 12.71 18.51 5.88
C ASP A 77 11.85 17.29 6.32
N GLY A 78 10.90 16.75 5.53
CA GLY A 78 9.87 15.77 5.98
C GLY A 78 9.64 14.50 5.12
N ASN A 79 9.01 13.42 5.66
CA ASN A 79 8.70 12.17 4.90
C ASN A 79 7.54 11.24 5.48
N SER A 80 6.62 10.67 4.69
CA SER A 80 5.53 9.74 5.18
C SER A 80 5.37 8.46 4.38
N ASP A 81 4.63 7.49 4.94
CA ASP A 81 4.10 6.32 4.21
C ASP A 81 2.86 5.67 4.88
N SER A 82 2.11 4.84 4.15
CA SER A 82 0.79 4.30 4.52
C SER A 82 0.68 2.75 4.53
N THR A 83 -0.20 2.18 5.36
CA THR A 83 -0.58 0.76 5.30
C THR A 83 -1.98 0.48 5.88
N SER A 84 -2.57 -0.69 5.60
CA SER A 84 -3.88 -1.07 6.16
C SER A 84 -3.78 -2.19 7.21
N ARG A 85 -4.66 -2.15 8.23
CA ARG A 85 -4.81 -3.20 9.25
C ARG A 85 -6.28 -3.45 9.55
N ARG A 86 -6.72 -4.71 9.43
CA ARG A 86 -8.12 -5.15 9.68
C ARG A 86 -9.16 -4.30 8.93
N LYS A 87 -8.89 -4.00 7.66
CA LYS A 87 -9.74 -3.15 6.79
C LYS A 87 -9.86 -1.68 7.23
N LEU A 88 -9.01 -1.24 8.16
CA LEU A 88 -8.84 0.17 8.51
C LEU A 88 -7.50 0.66 7.96
N ASN A 89 -7.46 1.91 7.46
CA ASN A 89 -6.24 2.50 6.96
C ASN A 89 -5.46 3.20 8.09
N TYR A 90 -4.14 3.05 8.06
CA TYR A 90 -3.20 3.60 9.03
C TYR A 90 -1.97 4.17 8.34
N GLN A 91 -1.59 5.40 8.67
CA GLN A 91 -0.46 6.07 8.04
C GLN A 91 0.62 6.39 9.06
N SER A 92 1.85 6.01 8.77
CA SER A 92 3.03 6.31 9.59
C SER A 92 3.73 7.56 9.04
N HIS A 93 4.15 8.44 9.94
CA HIS A 93 4.73 9.72 9.57
C HIS A 93 6.10 9.88 10.22
N HIS A 94 7.08 10.27 9.42
CA HIS A 94 8.41 10.62 9.89
C HIS A 94 8.84 11.99 9.34
N VAL A 95 9.89 12.56 9.89
CA VAL A 95 10.54 13.75 9.34
C VAL A 95 12.04 13.61 9.59
N HIS A 96 12.82 14.21 8.72
CA HIS A 96 14.27 14.08 8.74
C HIS A 96 14.90 15.46 8.76
N MET A 97 15.54 15.77 9.87
CA MET A 97 15.98 17.13 10.10
C MET A 97 17.20 17.22 10.98
N ARG A 98 17.98 18.27 10.77
CA ARG A 98 18.95 18.67 11.78
C ARG A 98 18.19 19.22 12.98
N VAL A 99 18.57 18.76 14.16
CA VAL A 99 17.89 19.14 15.40
C VAL A 99 18.77 20.07 16.23
N PRO A 100 18.18 21.06 16.92
CA PRO A 100 18.91 21.88 17.87
C PRO A 100 19.36 21.06 19.07
N LEU A 101 20.65 21.10 19.37
CA LEU A 101 21.29 20.48 20.51
C LEU A 101 21.85 21.57 21.44
N LYS A 102 21.71 21.36 22.75
CA LYS A 102 22.21 22.28 23.76
C LYS A 102 23.55 21.79 24.30
N ASN A 103 24.55 22.66 24.27
CA ASN A 103 25.85 22.43 24.88
C ASN A 103 25.77 22.55 26.40
N ALA A 104 26.81 22.08 27.10
CA ALA A 104 26.90 22.18 28.56
C ALA A 104 26.88 23.63 29.07
N ASP A 105 27.37 24.59 28.27
CA ASP A 105 27.35 26.03 28.55
C ASP A 105 25.98 26.69 28.26
N GLY A 106 25.03 25.94 27.71
CA GLY A 106 23.69 26.40 27.36
C GLY A 106 23.52 26.95 25.95
N SER A 107 24.59 27.07 25.16
CA SER A 107 24.51 27.45 23.74
C SER A 107 23.82 26.38 22.90
N VAL A 108 23.15 26.78 21.82
CA VAL A 108 22.41 25.88 20.92
C VAL A 108 23.11 25.83 19.57
N HIS A 109 23.35 24.62 19.06
CA HIS A 109 23.86 24.37 17.71
C HIS A 109 23.01 23.30 17.02
N LEU A 110 23.07 23.23 15.69
CA LEU A 110 22.37 22.17 14.94
C LEU A 110 23.22 20.91 14.88
N SER A 111 22.55 19.75 14.91
CA SER A 111 23.23 18.48 14.66
C SER A 111 23.89 18.46 13.28
N THR A 112 25.07 17.84 13.19
CA THR A 112 25.78 17.62 11.92
C THR A 112 24.94 16.77 10.97
N ASP A 113 24.47 15.64 11.50
CA ASP A 113 23.67 14.67 10.77
C ASP A 113 22.18 14.88 11.02
N PRO A 114 21.34 14.65 10.01
CA PRO A 114 19.90 14.66 10.19
C PRO A 114 19.47 13.56 11.15
N LYS A 115 18.51 13.89 12.02
CA LYS A 115 17.84 12.94 12.91
C LYS A 115 16.48 12.58 12.36
N ILE A 116 16.13 11.32 12.52
CA ILE A 116 14.81 10.80 12.19
C ILE A 116 13.88 11.02 13.37
N ARG A 117 12.72 11.62 13.11
CA ARG A 117 11.66 11.80 14.10
C ARG A 117 10.39 11.13 13.63
N PHE A 118 9.77 10.37 14.53
CA PHE A 118 8.48 9.74 14.33
C PHE A 118 7.37 10.68 14.82
N LEU A 119 6.41 10.98 13.94
CA LEU A 119 5.27 11.88 14.20
C LEU A 119 4.04 11.12 14.71
N GLY A 120 4.09 9.78 14.70
CA GLY A 120 3.00 8.91 15.11
C GLY A 120 2.31 8.23 13.93
N ILE A 121 1.37 7.34 14.28
CA ILE A 121 0.45 6.73 13.32
C ILE A 121 -0.87 7.49 13.36
N ALA A 122 -1.38 7.86 12.19
CA ALA A 122 -2.74 8.35 11.99
C ALA A 122 -3.63 7.23 11.44
N SER A 123 -4.95 7.36 11.62
CA SER A 123 -5.93 6.49 10.98
C SER A 123 -6.68 7.33 9.96
N THR A 124 -6.69 6.88 8.71
CA THR A 124 -7.41 7.54 7.62
C THR A 124 -8.62 6.69 7.23
N VAL A 125 -9.65 7.35 6.69
CA VAL A 125 -10.88 6.66 6.27
C VAL A 125 -10.74 5.99 4.90
N ASP A 126 -9.81 6.49 4.07
CA ASP A 126 -9.44 5.94 2.77
C ASP A 126 -7.98 6.22 2.41
N HIS A 127 -7.58 5.84 1.19
CA HIS A 127 -6.23 6.01 0.63
C HIS A 127 -6.15 7.18 -0.36
N THR A 128 -7.09 8.12 -0.33
CA THR A 128 -7.06 9.25 -1.28
C THR A 128 -6.00 10.27 -0.87
N THR A 129 -5.40 10.93 -1.86
CA THR A 129 -4.41 12.00 -1.67
C THR A 129 -4.91 13.09 -0.73
N ALA A 130 -6.18 13.50 -0.87
CA ALA A 130 -6.79 14.53 -0.02
C ALA A 130 -6.86 14.09 1.46
N THR A 131 -7.25 12.84 1.72
CA THR A 131 -7.28 12.31 3.10
C THR A 131 -5.88 12.19 3.69
N SER A 132 -4.89 11.77 2.90
CA SER A 132 -3.48 11.71 3.34
C SER A 132 -2.92 13.11 3.65
N GLN A 133 -3.20 14.10 2.81
CA GLN A 133 -2.80 15.49 3.05
C GLN A 133 -3.46 16.06 4.32
N ALA A 134 -4.76 15.81 4.51
CA ALA A 134 -5.48 16.23 5.71
C ALA A 134 -4.93 15.57 6.99
N ALA A 135 -4.47 14.31 6.91
CA ALA A 135 -3.84 13.62 8.02
C ALA A 135 -2.54 14.32 8.44
N TRP A 136 -1.68 14.67 7.48
CA TRP A 136 -0.47 15.46 7.74
C TRP A 136 -0.76 16.83 8.36
N LEU A 137 -1.73 17.57 7.80
CA LEU A 137 -2.13 18.87 8.33
C LEU A 137 -2.63 18.77 9.77
N THR A 138 -3.40 17.72 10.09
CA THR A 138 -3.86 17.46 11.45
C THR A 138 -2.66 17.25 12.40
N ILE A 139 -1.67 16.46 11.98
CA ILE A 139 -0.47 16.21 12.78
C ILE A 139 0.32 17.50 13.01
N TYR A 140 0.57 18.30 11.97
CA TYR A 140 1.27 19.58 12.12
C TYR A 140 0.51 20.54 13.02
N ASN A 141 -0.81 20.66 12.86
CA ASN A 141 -1.65 21.51 13.69
C ASN A 141 -1.65 21.07 15.17
N ASP A 142 -1.68 19.76 15.44
CA ASP A 142 -1.59 19.22 16.79
C ASP A 142 -0.24 19.56 17.44
N ILE A 143 0.86 19.44 16.68
CA ILE A 143 2.21 19.81 17.14
C ILE A 143 2.28 21.31 17.42
N ILE A 144 1.89 22.15 16.46
CA ILE A 144 1.88 23.61 16.54
C ILE A 144 1.07 24.07 17.76
N SER A 145 -0.17 23.59 17.89
CA SER A 145 -1.08 23.95 18.98
C SER A 145 -0.50 23.54 20.34
N THR A 146 0.02 22.32 20.45
CA THR A 146 0.60 21.80 21.70
C THR A 146 1.86 22.56 22.10
N TYR A 147 2.72 22.89 21.14
CA TYR A 147 3.95 23.64 21.36
C TYR A 147 3.67 25.10 21.75
N ASN A 148 2.86 25.82 20.97
CA ASN A 148 2.55 27.23 21.23
C ASN A 148 1.80 27.45 22.56
N ALA A 149 0.99 26.47 22.97
CA ALA A 149 0.32 26.50 24.28
C ALA A 149 1.27 26.18 25.46
N SER A 150 2.44 25.59 25.20
CA SER A 150 3.40 25.20 26.23
C SER A 150 4.19 26.39 26.79
N PRO A 151 4.64 26.35 28.05
CA PRO A 151 5.53 27.38 28.59
C PRO A 151 6.84 27.47 27.80
N LEU A 152 7.41 26.34 27.35
CA LEU A 152 8.60 26.34 26.50
C LEU A 152 8.38 27.11 25.19
N GLY A 153 7.25 26.90 24.51
CA GLY A 153 6.93 27.63 23.28
C GLY A 153 6.73 29.14 23.48
N ARG A 154 6.34 29.58 24.68
CA ARG A 154 6.27 31.00 25.04
C ARG A 154 7.63 31.60 25.42
N ARG A 155 8.52 30.79 26.00
CA ARG A 155 9.89 31.22 26.34
C ARG A 155 10.77 31.30 25.11
N LEU A 156 10.52 30.41 24.15
CA LEU A 156 11.09 30.45 22.83
C LEU A 156 10.14 31.24 21.90
N GLU A 157 10.34 31.10 20.60
CA GLU A 157 9.47 31.69 19.59
C GLU A 157 8.35 30.71 19.22
N THR A 158 7.17 31.22 18.83
CA THR A 158 6.04 30.43 18.33
C THR A 158 6.39 29.66 17.05
N LEU A 159 5.55 28.70 16.69
CA LEU A 159 5.61 27.96 15.44
C LEU A 159 4.29 28.17 14.69
N ASP A 160 4.35 28.30 13.36
CA ASP A 160 3.17 28.20 12.51
C ASP A 160 3.43 27.29 11.31
N LEU A 161 2.38 27.03 10.53
CA LEU A 161 2.49 26.14 9.38
C LEU A 161 3.37 26.72 8.26
N ARG A 162 3.43 28.06 8.11
CA ARG A 162 4.25 28.73 7.09
C ARG A 162 5.73 28.49 7.37
N MET A 163 6.14 28.58 8.64
CA MET A 163 7.51 28.28 9.06
C MET A 163 7.93 26.85 8.69
N ILE A 164 7.05 25.86 8.88
CA ILE A 164 7.32 24.46 8.49
C ILE A 164 7.40 24.35 6.96
N CYS A 165 6.40 24.88 6.24
CA CYS A 165 6.37 24.83 4.78
C CYS A 165 7.57 25.54 4.15
N ARG A 166 8.07 26.63 4.75
CA ARG A 166 9.24 27.38 4.28
C ARG A 166 10.49 26.51 4.24
N VAL A 167 10.65 25.62 5.21
CA VAL A 167 11.83 24.75 5.33
C VAL A 167 11.70 23.41 4.60
N LEU A 168 10.50 22.83 4.46
CA LEU A 168 10.29 21.54 3.77
C LEU A 168 10.79 21.54 2.32
N ARG A 169 11.73 20.65 1.97
CA ARG A 169 12.28 20.55 0.60
C ARG A 169 11.88 19.31 -0.19
N GLY A 170 11.11 18.39 0.39
CA GLY A 170 10.74 17.19 -0.34
C GLY A 170 10.00 16.16 0.49
N MET A 171 9.67 15.05 -0.17
CA MET A 171 9.02 13.87 0.40
C MET A 171 9.53 12.61 -0.29
N CYS A 172 9.58 11.49 0.44
CA CYS A 172 9.77 10.17 -0.13
C CYS A 172 8.44 9.39 -0.07
N GLY A 173 8.25 8.41 -0.94
CA GLY A 173 7.05 7.59 -0.94
C GLY A 173 7.22 6.32 -1.77
N ASP A 174 6.16 5.52 -1.85
CA ASP A 174 6.09 4.43 -2.80
C ASP A 174 5.93 4.95 -4.25
N HIS A 175 5.83 4.04 -5.22
CA HIS A 175 5.66 4.41 -6.63
C HIS A 175 4.22 4.32 -7.15
N GLU A 176 3.22 4.20 -6.26
CA GLU A 176 1.81 4.20 -6.67
C GLU A 176 1.39 5.60 -7.15
N ASN A 177 0.57 5.68 -8.20
CA ASN A 177 0.12 6.96 -8.76
C ASN A 177 -0.60 7.86 -7.74
N ASN A 178 -1.38 7.27 -6.83
CA ASN A 178 -2.09 8.00 -5.77
C ASN A 178 -1.11 8.63 -4.75
N GLU A 179 -0.01 7.93 -4.47
CA GLU A 179 1.03 8.38 -3.55
C GLU A 179 1.96 9.40 -4.21
N LYS A 180 2.15 9.37 -5.55
CA LYS A 180 2.83 10.45 -6.31
C LYS A 180 2.05 11.77 -6.33
N ALA A 181 0.73 11.74 -6.20
CA ALA A 181 -0.09 12.95 -6.16
C ALA A 181 0.03 13.71 -4.83
N LEU A 182 0.41 13.05 -3.73
CA LEU A 182 0.56 13.69 -2.42
C LEU A 182 1.74 14.69 -2.37
N PRO A 183 2.96 14.34 -2.81
CA PRO A 183 4.06 15.29 -2.95
C PRO A 183 3.71 16.50 -3.81
N GLU A 184 2.92 16.31 -4.87
CA GLU A 184 2.48 17.40 -5.74
C GLU A 184 1.53 18.36 -5.00
N ALA A 185 0.52 17.82 -4.32
CA ALA A 185 -0.40 18.62 -3.50
C ALA A 185 0.34 19.40 -2.39
N TRP A 186 1.41 18.84 -1.83
CA TRP A 186 2.27 19.53 -0.87
C TRP A 186 3.15 20.61 -1.52
N ARG A 187 3.66 20.38 -2.73
CA ARG A 187 4.41 21.37 -3.50
C ARG A 187 3.55 22.60 -3.77
N GLU A 188 2.32 22.41 -4.25
CA GLU A 188 1.36 23.48 -4.52
C GLU A 188 1.04 24.27 -3.25
N MET A 189 0.71 23.58 -2.15
CA MET A 189 0.42 24.23 -0.87
C MET A 189 1.62 25.03 -0.33
N LYS A 190 2.82 24.45 -0.39
CA LYS A 190 4.06 25.14 -0.01
C LYS A 190 4.24 26.42 -0.82
N HIS A 191 4.05 26.34 -2.13
CA HIS A 191 4.21 27.47 -3.03
C HIS A 191 3.20 28.57 -2.72
N ASP A 192 1.93 28.23 -2.55
CA ASP A 192 0.88 29.19 -2.22
C ASP A 192 1.13 29.89 -0.87
N LEU A 193 1.54 29.13 0.16
CA LEU A 193 1.89 29.71 1.47
C LEU A 193 3.13 30.61 1.42
N LEU A 194 4.13 30.24 0.60
CA LEU A 194 5.33 31.06 0.39
C LEU A 194 4.98 32.38 -0.29
N LEU A 195 4.15 32.36 -1.35
CA LEU A 195 3.71 33.58 -2.02
C LEU A 195 2.88 34.46 -1.08
N GLN A 196 2.02 33.85 -0.25
CA GLN A 196 1.28 34.60 0.74
C GLN A 196 2.21 35.29 1.75
N GLU A 197 3.18 34.57 2.31
CA GLU A 197 4.15 35.10 3.27
C GLU A 197 4.96 36.27 2.69
N LEU A 198 5.56 36.08 1.50
CA LEU A 198 6.32 37.13 0.82
C LEU A 198 5.47 38.34 0.44
N GLY A 199 4.21 38.11 0.08
CA GLY A 199 3.25 39.16 -0.22
C GLY A 199 2.87 39.99 1.01
N GLU A 200 2.64 39.33 2.14
CA GLU A 200 2.39 39.97 3.43
C GLU A 200 3.60 40.80 3.90
N GLU A 201 4.82 40.25 3.77
CA GLU A 201 6.07 40.98 4.06
C GLU A 201 6.22 42.22 3.16
N ARG A 202 5.93 42.09 1.86
CA ARG A 202 5.94 43.22 0.92
C ARG A 202 4.87 44.27 1.26
N LEU A 203 3.66 43.84 1.63
CA LEU A 203 2.60 44.76 2.10
C LEU A 203 3.04 45.50 3.37
N GLN A 204 3.71 44.82 4.29
CA GLN A 204 4.24 45.45 5.49
C GLN A 204 5.30 46.52 5.17
N GLN A 205 6.20 46.24 4.21
CA GLN A 205 7.17 47.23 3.72
C GLN A 205 6.48 48.42 3.04
N LEU A 206 5.42 48.17 2.26
CA LEU A 206 4.63 49.22 1.61
C LEU A 206 3.82 50.07 2.62
N ASN A 207 3.53 49.59 3.83
CA ASN A 207 2.91 50.41 4.87
C ASN A 207 3.78 51.62 5.26
N GLU A 208 5.09 51.54 5.04
CA GLU A 208 6.02 52.66 5.23
C GLU A 208 6.02 53.64 4.03
N GLN A 209 5.38 53.26 2.91
CA GLN A 209 5.28 54.03 1.65
C GLN A 209 3.80 54.28 1.30
N ILE A 210 3.14 55.14 2.08
CA ILE A 210 1.68 55.35 2.07
C ILE A 210 1.12 55.62 0.66
N ASP A 211 1.77 56.44 -0.14
CA ASP A 211 1.28 56.80 -1.48
C ASP A 211 1.20 55.59 -2.41
N LYS A 212 2.25 54.76 -2.45
CA LYS A 212 2.26 53.53 -3.25
C LYS A 212 1.25 52.51 -2.76
N LEU A 213 1.05 52.40 -1.44
CA LEU A 213 0.04 51.53 -0.87
C LEU A 213 -1.38 51.98 -1.27
N GLN A 214 -1.63 53.30 -1.31
CA GLN A 214 -2.91 53.83 -1.77
C GLN A 214 -3.15 53.55 -3.26
N GLU A 215 -2.15 53.76 -4.11
CA GLU A 215 -2.22 53.44 -5.54
C GLU A 215 -2.53 51.96 -5.78
N LEU A 216 -1.81 51.07 -5.08
CA LEU A 216 -2.05 49.62 -5.16
C LEU A 216 -3.48 49.26 -4.73
N LYS A 217 -3.96 49.81 -3.61
CA LYS A 217 -5.32 49.57 -3.13
C LYS A 217 -6.36 50.08 -4.12
N GLN A 218 -6.16 51.26 -4.72
CA GLN A 218 -7.05 51.81 -5.72
C GLN A 218 -7.10 50.93 -6.97
N HIS A 219 -5.95 50.45 -7.45
CA HIS A 219 -5.86 49.55 -8.59
C HIS A 219 -6.69 48.27 -8.35
N TRP A 220 -6.51 47.61 -7.20
CA TRP A 220 -7.22 46.37 -6.90
C TRP A 220 -8.71 46.57 -6.62
N VAL A 221 -9.09 47.71 -6.02
CA VAL A 221 -10.51 48.08 -5.89
C VAL A 221 -11.14 48.27 -7.27
N ALA A 222 -10.48 49.00 -8.18
CA ALA A 222 -10.98 49.19 -9.54
C ALA A 222 -11.13 47.85 -10.27
N LYS A 223 -10.09 47.00 -10.28
CA LYS A 223 -10.12 45.67 -10.89
C LYS A 223 -11.26 44.79 -10.38
N LYS A 224 -11.43 44.71 -9.05
CA LYS A 224 -12.53 43.97 -8.41
C LYS A 224 -13.90 44.50 -8.85
N LEU A 225 -14.07 45.82 -8.95
CA LEU A 225 -15.33 46.43 -9.38
C LEU A 225 -15.60 46.14 -10.86
N ASP A 226 -14.58 46.19 -11.72
CA ASP A 226 -14.70 45.87 -13.14
C ASP A 226 -15.06 44.39 -13.35
N ASP A 227 -14.40 43.46 -12.63
CA ASP A 227 -14.71 42.03 -12.65
C ASP A 227 -16.14 41.70 -12.17
N ALA A 228 -16.73 42.59 -11.36
CA ALA A 228 -18.12 42.50 -10.92
C ALA A 228 -19.12 43.14 -11.92
N GLY A 229 -18.65 43.71 -13.03
CA GLY A 229 -19.49 44.43 -14.00
C GLY A 229 -19.83 45.87 -13.57
N GLY A 230 -18.96 46.49 -12.78
CA GLY A 230 -19.06 47.86 -12.29
C GLY A 230 -19.65 48.00 -10.89
N PHE A 231 -19.54 49.21 -10.33
CA PHE A 231 -19.94 49.50 -8.94
C PHE A 231 -21.40 49.18 -8.62
N ALA A 232 -22.33 49.52 -9.52
CA ALA A 232 -23.75 49.27 -9.30
C ALA A 232 -24.06 47.75 -9.19
N THR A 233 -23.44 46.95 -10.06
CA THR A 233 -23.58 45.50 -10.07
C THR A 233 -22.96 44.88 -8.82
N TYR A 234 -21.79 45.35 -8.41
CA TYR A 234 -21.15 44.92 -7.15
C TYR A 234 -22.02 45.21 -5.92
N MET A 235 -22.57 46.42 -5.81
CA MET A 235 -23.41 46.81 -4.67
C MET A 235 -24.74 46.05 -4.61
N ALA A 236 -25.22 45.56 -5.76
CA ALA A 236 -26.42 44.73 -5.85
C ALA A 236 -26.20 43.27 -5.40
N LEU A 237 -24.95 42.80 -5.28
CA LEU A 237 -24.65 41.45 -4.79
C LEU A 237 -25.03 41.29 -3.31
N PRO A 238 -25.37 40.07 -2.85
CA PRO A 238 -25.57 39.78 -1.42
C PRO A 238 -24.34 40.14 -0.57
N PRO A 239 -24.51 40.52 0.71
CA PRO A 239 -23.40 40.88 1.60
C PRO A 239 -22.30 39.82 1.69
N ASP A 240 -22.68 38.53 1.77
CA ASP A 240 -21.72 37.42 1.86
C ASP A 240 -20.91 37.26 0.57
N GLU A 241 -21.52 37.48 -0.59
CA GLU A 241 -20.82 37.43 -1.88
C GLU A 241 -19.86 38.62 -2.05
N ARG A 242 -20.26 39.81 -1.60
CA ARG A 242 -19.36 40.97 -1.57
C ARG A 242 -18.16 40.71 -0.66
N ALA A 243 -18.39 40.20 0.55
CA ALA A 243 -17.32 39.85 1.48
C ALA A 243 -16.36 38.79 0.90
N ALA A 244 -16.90 37.78 0.22
CA ALA A 244 -16.09 36.76 -0.46
C ALA A 244 -15.23 37.35 -1.58
N ARG A 245 -15.79 38.27 -2.39
CA ARG A 245 -15.05 38.99 -3.44
C ARG A 245 -14.01 39.96 -2.90
N ASP A 246 -14.31 40.66 -1.80
CA ASP A 246 -13.36 41.51 -1.09
C ASP A 246 -12.16 40.70 -0.59
N LEU A 247 -12.42 39.55 0.05
CA LEU A 247 -11.37 38.64 0.53
C LEU A 247 -10.55 38.08 -0.63
N ALA A 248 -11.21 37.64 -1.71
CA ALA A 248 -10.53 37.13 -2.91
C ALA A 248 -9.63 38.19 -3.56
N SER A 249 -10.07 39.46 -3.59
CA SER A 249 -9.27 40.58 -4.10
C SER A 249 -8.01 40.81 -3.24
N VAL A 250 -8.13 40.77 -1.91
CA VAL A 250 -6.98 40.89 -1.00
C VAL A 250 -6.01 39.71 -1.18
N HIS A 251 -6.53 38.48 -1.30
CA HIS A 251 -5.70 37.31 -1.54
C HIS A 251 -4.95 37.39 -2.87
N ALA A 252 -5.62 37.81 -3.95
CA ALA A 252 -5.02 37.97 -5.27
C ALA A 252 -3.93 39.06 -5.27
N MET A 253 -4.20 40.20 -4.63
CA MET A 253 -3.22 41.28 -4.42
C MET A 253 -1.99 40.77 -3.67
N THR A 254 -2.19 40.06 -2.56
CA THR A 254 -1.10 39.53 -1.75
C THR A 254 -0.27 38.52 -2.54
N ARG A 255 -0.92 37.64 -3.31
CA ARG A 255 -0.25 36.65 -4.16
C ARG A 255 0.58 37.30 -5.28
N GLU A 256 0.08 38.38 -5.89
CA GLU A 256 0.81 39.12 -6.93
C GLU A 256 2.07 39.76 -6.35
N LEU A 257 1.96 40.46 -5.22
CA LEU A 257 3.11 41.02 -4.50
C LEU A 257 4.11 39.94 -4.06
N GLY A 258 3.62 38.80 -3.61
CA GLY A 258 4.47 37.66 -3.25
C GLY A 258 5.23 37.09 -4.43
N THR A 259 4.60 37.07 -5.60
CA THR A 259 5.23 36.62 -6.86
C THR A 259 6.34 37.60 -7.28
N GLU A 260 6.08 38.90 -7.19
CA GLU A 260 7.09 39.94 -7.44
C GLU A 260 8.26 39.80 -6.47
N ALA A 261 7.97 39.71 -5.16
CA ALA A 261 8.99 39.55 -4.13
C ALA A 261 9.83 38.29 -4.34
N LEU A 262 9.21 37.16 -4.72
CA LEU A 262 9.92 35.91 -5.04
C LEU A 262 10.82 36.06 -6.27
N ASN A 263 10.36 36.79 -7.30
CA ASN A 263 11.11 37.01 -8.53
C ASN A 263 12.30 37.96 -8.34
N GLU A 264 12.20 38.90 -7.40
CA GLU A 264 13.28 39.83 -7.03
C GLU A 264 14.39 39.16 -6.20
N LEU A 265 14.13 38.01 -5.58
CA LEU A 265 15.18 37.26 -4.89
C LEU A 265 16.28 36.84 -5.87
N ASN A 266 17.52 36.81 -5.37
CA ASN A 266 18.62 36.22 -6.12
C ASN A 266 18.32 34.73 -6.39
N GLU A 267 18.96 34.18 -7.43
CA GLU A 267 18.67 32.82 -7.89
C GLU A 267 18.89 31.78 -6.78
N ALA A 268 19.95 31.93 -5.96
CA ALA A 268 20.28 30.98 -4.91
C ALA A 268 19.18 30.92 -3.83
N ASP A 269 18.71 32.07 -3.36
CA ASP A 269 17.65 32.15 -2.34
C ASP A 269 16.31 31.73 -2.89
N ARG A 270 15.99 32.13 -4.13
CA ARG A 270 14.76 31.71 -4.80
C ARG A 270 14.71 30.20 -4.97
N ARG A 271 15.78 29.59 -5.47
CA ARG A 271 15.88 28.13 -5.63
C ARG A 271 15.80 27.42 -4.30
N LEU A 272 16.53 27.91 -3.30
CA LEU A 272 16.44 27.35 -1.96
C LEU A 272 15.02 27.39 -1.44
N LEU A 273 14.25 28.47 -1.62
CA LEU A 273 12.87 28.54 -1.13
C LEU A 273 11.89 27.66 -1.91
N THR A 274 12.07 27.50 -3.22
CA THR A 274 11.10 26.80 -4.10
C THR A 274 11.44 25.34 -4.37
N VAL A 275 12.66 24.89 -4.08
CA VAL A 275 13.05 23.50 -4.36
C VAL A 275 12.15 22.51 -3.63
N TRP A 276 11.69 21.51 -4.39
CA TRP A 276 10.83 20.44 -3.95
C TRP A 276 11.22 19.14 -4.66
N ILE A 277 11.74 18.18 -3.90
CA ILE A 277 12.22 16.90 -4.41
C ILE A 277 11.29 15.78 -3.97
N TRP A 278 10.94 14.91 -4.91
CA TRP A 278 10.34 13.64 -4.61
C TRP A 278 11.31 12.51 -4.95
N THR A 279 11.43 11.53 -4.05
CA THR A 279 12.18 10.29 -4.32
C THR A 279 11.31 9.07 -4.06
N GLY A 280 11.31 8.13 -4.99
CA GLY A 280 10.65 6.84 -4.77
C GLY A 280 11.53 5.91 -3.93
N CYS A 281 10.91 5.14 -3.03
CA CYS A 281 11.61 4.13 -2.22
C CYS A 281 12.43 3.15 -3.08
N CYS A 282 13.70 2.96 -2.76
CA CYS A 282 14.61 2.05 -3.48
C CYS A 282 14.13 0.59 -3.46
N MET A 283 13.57 0.11 -2.35
CA MET A 283 13.06 -1.27 -2.27
C MET A 283 11.90 -1.54 -3.23
N HIS A 284 11.05 -0.53 -3.47
CA HIS A 284 9.99 -0.62 -4.47
C HIS A 284 10.53 -0.58 -5.90
N LYS A 285 11.66 0.09 -6.16
CA LYS A 285 12.30 0.08 -7.48
C LYS A 285 12.80 -1.33 -7.82
N ASP A 286 13.47 -1.98 -6.88
CA ASP A 286 13.90 -3.39 -7.01
C ASP A 286 12.70 -4.32 -7.20
N GLN A 287 11.70 -4.25 -6.31
CA GLN A 287 10.52 -5.11 -6.40
C GLN A 287 9.77 -4.94 -7.74
N ASN A 288 9.62 -3.72 -8.21
CA ASN A 288 8.98 -3.47 -9.50
C ASN A 288 9.85 -3.99 -10.66
N SER A 289 11.17 -3.86 -10.58
CA SER A 289 12.10 -4.38 -11.59
C SER A 289 12.09 -5.91 -11.66
N PHE A 290 12.06 -6.57 -10.51
CA PHE A 290 11.84 -8.02 -10.39
C PHE A 290 10.51 -8.44 -11.04
N LYS A 291 9.42 -7.70 -10.76
CA LYS A 291 8.11 -7.94 -11.37
C LYS A 291 8.15 -7.72 -12.90
N GLY A 292 8.81 -6.66 -13.35
CA GLY A 292 8.99 -6.33 -14.77
C GLY A 292 9.72 -7.45 -15.52
N GLY A 293 10.80 -7.97 -14.93
CA GLY A 293 11.51 -9.13 -15.45
C GLY A 293 10.63 -10.38 -15.54
N ASN A 294 9.89 -10.69 -14.45
CA ASN A 294 8.99 -11.83 -14.44
C ASN A 294 7.92 -11.75 -15.55
N THR A 295 7.32 -10.58 -15.76
CA THR A 295 6.33 -10.36 -16.82
C THR A 295 6.91 -10.60 -18.22
N HIS A 296 8.13 -10.14 -18.49
CA HIS A 296 8.77 -10.35 -19.80
C HIS A 296 9.14 -11.82 -20.02
N MET A 297 9.70 -12.47 -19.00
CA MET A 297 9.99 -13.90 -19.02
C MET A 297 8.74 -14.72 -19.31
N GLN A 298 7.62 -14.44 -18.63
CA GLN A 298 6.36 -15.16 -18.86
C GLN A 298 5.83 -15.01 -20.29
N THR A 299 5.98 -13.82 -20.87
CA THR A 299 5.60 -13.57 -22.28
C THR A 299 6.46 -14.39 -23.25
N LYS A 300 7.72 -14.68 -22.90
CA LYS A 300 8.67 -15.39 -23.77
C LYS A 300 8.24 -16.78 -24.15
N TRP A 301 7.61 -17.51 -23.23
CA TRP A 301 7.09 -18.85 -23.49
C TRP A 301 6.12 -18.85 -24.68
N LYS A 302 5.22 -17.85 -24.72
CA LYS A 302 4.25 -17.65 -25.81
C LYS A 302 4.93 -17.22 -27.11
N GLU A 303 5.85 -16.25 -27.05
CA GLU A 303 6.61 -15.79 -28.22
C GLU A 303 7.38 -16.93 -28.92
N ARG A 304 7.86 -17.89 -28.13
CA ARG A 304 8.61 -19.05 -28.62
C ARG A 304 7.71 -20.17 -29.15
N GLY A 305 6.41 -20.13 -28.87
CA GLY A 305 5.47 -21.18 -29.26
C GLY A 305 5.73 -22.53 -28.58
N VAL A 306 6.30 -22.54 -27.38
CA VAL A 306 6.55 -23.77 -26.60
C VAL A 306 5.62 -23.84 -25.39
N ALA A 307 5.44 -25.04 -24.84
CA ALA A 307 4.71 -25.22 -23.59
C ALA A 307 5.44 -24.48 -22.45
N GLY A 308 4.73 -23.56 -21.80
CA GLY A 308 5.21 -22.83 -20.63
C GLY A 308 4.90 -23.55 -19.32
N PRO A 309 5.05 -22.85 -18.18
CA PRO A 309 4.72 -23.36 -16.86
C PRO A 309 3.30 -23.92 -16.76
N ILE A 310 3.14 -24.95 -15.91
CA ILE A 310 1.82 -25.53 -15.65
C ILE A 310 0.84 -24.49 -15.05
N PRO A 311 -0.46 -24.56 -15.42
CA PRO A 311 -1.50 -23.74 -14.80
C PRO A 311 -1.67 -24.06 -13.31
N LEU A 312 -1.72 -23.02 -12.46
CA LEU A 312 -1.94 -23.16 -11.01
C LEU A 312 -3.33 -22.63 -10.65
N ALA A 313 -4.32 -23.33 -11.19
CA ALA A 313 -5.75 -23.05 -11.07
C ALA A 313 -6.24 -23.15 -9.62
N ASN A 314 -7.25 -22.34 -9.26
CA ASN A 314 -7.92 -22.42 -7.96
C ASN A 314 -9.03 -23.49 -7.96
N LYS A 315 -9.54 -23.86 -6.78
CA LYS A 315 -10.60 -24.87 -6.65
C LYS A 315 -11.88 -24.60 -7.47
N ASP A 316 -12.21 -23.32 -7.71
CA ASP A 316 -13.38 -22.91 -8.51
C ASP A 316 -13.13 -23.00 -10.03
N SER A 317 -11.90 -23.30 -10.46
CA SER A 317 -11.51 -23.56 -11.85
C SER A 317 -11.19 -25.04 -12.11
N GLU A 318 -11.24 -25.91 -11.10
CA GLU A 318 -10.93 -27.35 -11.20
C GLU A 318 -12.17 -28.24 -11.46
N SER A 319 -13.39 -27.69 -11.43
CA SER A 319 -14.62 -28.48 -11.59
C SER A 319 -14.93 -28.78 -13.07
N ALA A 320 -14.22 -29.72 -13.68
CA ALA A 320 -14.65 -30.33 -14.94
C ALA A 320 -14.10 -31.77 -15.11
N ALA A 321 -14.88 -32.76 -14.67
CA ALA A 321 -14.71 -34.17 -15.04
C ALA A 321 -15.53 -34.53 -16.31
N ALA A 322 -15.75 -33.56 -17.20
CA ALA A 322 -16.42 -33.69 -18.48
C ALA A 322 -15.47 -33.17 -19.59
N PRO A 323 -15.63 -33.55 -20.87
CA PRO A 323 -14.79 -33.04 -21.95
C PRO A 323 -14.74 -31.50 -21.90
N PRO A 324 -13.56 -30.88 -22.04
CA PRO A 324 -13.37 -29.47 -21.73
C PRO A 324 -14.23 -28.60 -22.63
N SER A 325 -15.04 -27.75 -22.01
CA SER A 325 -15.79 -26.69 -22.69
C SER A 325 -14.88 -25.51 -23.07
N GLU A 326 -15.32 -24.62 -23.97
CA GLU A 326 -14.60 -23.37 -24.28
C GLU A 326 -14.37 -22.51 -23.02
N ASP A 327 -15.28 -22.57 -22.05
CA ASP A 327 -15.16 -21.92 -20.73
C ASP A 327 -14.06 -22.55 -19.85
N ASP A 328 -13.78 -23.85 -20.01
CA ASP A 328 -12.67 -24.52 -19.31
C ASP A 328 -11.32 -24.12 -19.92
N LEU A 329 -11.27 -23.88 -21.24
CA LEU A 329 -10.09 -23.33 -21.91
C LEU A 329 -9.88 -21.85 -21.53
N GLU A 330 -10.94 -21.03 -21.45
CA GLU A 330 -10.86 -19.62 -20.99
C GLU A 330 -10.48 -19.53 -19.49
N ARG A 331 -10.87 -20.52 -18.67
CA ARG A 331 -10.44 -20.64 -17.26
C ARG A 331 -8.97 -21.03 -17.11
N VAL A 332 -8.46 -21.92 -17.96
CA VAL A 332 -7.03 -22.24 -18.02
C VAL A 332 -6.22 -21.05 -18.53
N GLU A 333 -6.74 -20.26 -19.48
CA GLU A 333 -6.13 -19.00 -19.92
C GLU A 333 -6.11 -17.93 -18.82
N ASN A 334 -7.09 -17.94 -17.92
CA ASN A 334 -7.18 -17.05 -16.75
C ASN A 334 -6.48 -17.58 -15.49
N ALA A 335 -5.98 -18.81 -15.49
CA ALA A 335 -5.26 -19.39 -14.37
C ALA A 335 -3.89 -18.70 -14.21
N SER A 336 -3.50 -18.40 -12.97
CA SER A 336 -2.14 -17.92 -12.69
C SER A 336 -1.15 -19.09 -12.82
N PHE A 337 0.04 -18.87 -13.37
CA PHE A 337 1.07 -19.91 -13.57
C PHE A 337 2.46 -19.39 -13.22
N GLY A 338 3.46 -20.28 -13.28
CA GLY A 338 4.87 -19.90 -13.23
C GLY A 338 5.48 -19.79 -11.82
N GLY A 339 6.78 -19.52 -11.79
CA GLY A 339 7.61 -19.55 -10.57
C GLY A 339 7.14 -18.57 -9.51
N ALA A 340 6.79 -17.34 -9.89
CA ALA A 340 6.28 -16.33 -8.97
C ALA A 340 4.98 -16.75 -8.27
N LYS A 341 4.09 -17.44 -9.00
CA LYS A 341 2.85 -17.98 -8.42
C LYS A 341 3.15 -19.20 -7.55
N ALA A 342 4.07 -20.07 -7.97
CA ALA A 342 4.49 -21.24 -7.19
C ALA A 342 5.03 -20.84 -5.80
N VAL A 343 5.93 -19.85 -5.72
CA VAL A 343 6.45 -19.37 -4.41
C VAL A 343 5.38 -18.69 -3.55
N ALA A 344 4.37 -18.05 -4.17
CA ALA A 344 3.25 -17.47 -3.44
C ALA A 344 2.36 -18.56 -2.82
N LEU A 345 2.09 -19.65 -3.56
CA LEU A 345 1.35 -20.79 -3.04
C LEU A 345 2.15 -21.55 -1.97
N ALA A 346 3.46 -21.74 -2.21
CA ALA A 346 4.36 -22.35 -1.23
C ALA A 346 4.35 -21.55 0.09
N GLY A 347 4.43 -20.22 0.05
CA GLY A 347 4.32 -19.41 1.27
C GLY A 347 2.94 -19.46 1.93
N ALA A 348 1.86 -19.67 1.17
CA ALA A 348 0.55 -19.91 1.76
C ALA A 348 0.44 -21.27 2.47
N ILE A 349 1.26 -22.26 2.11
CA ILE A 349 1.34 -23.54 2.81
C ILE A 349 2.36 -23.44 3.96
N PHE A 350 3.62 -23.12 3.64
CA PHE A 350 4.77 -23.24 4.52
C PHE A 350 4.94 -22.07 5.49
N GLU A 351 4.36 -20.88 5.24
CA GLU A 351 4.45 -19.74 6.17
C GLU A 351 3.20 -18.85 6.02
N ASN A 352 2.03 -19.43 6.33
CA ASN A 352 0.74 -18.76 6.16
C ASN A 352 0.60 -17.54 7.09
N ALA A 353 0.01 -16.45 6.59
CA ALA A 353 -0.32 -15.26 7.39
C ALA A 353 -1.27 -15.55 8.58
N ILE A 354 -2.07 -16.63 8.48
CA ILE A 354 -2.89 -17.18 9.55
C ILE A 354 -2.19 -18.44 10.07
N GLU A 355 -1.55 -18.32 11.23
CA GLU A 355 -0.72 -19.38 11.86
C GLU A 355 -1.45 -20.74 11.93
N LYS A 356 -2.74 -20.75 12.26
CA LYS A 356 -3.55 -21.98 12.34
C LYS A 356 -3.84 -22.69 11.01
N ARG A 357 -3.63 -22.03 9.87
CA ARG A 357 -3.93 -22.58 8.53
C ARG A 357 -2.68 -23.07 7.79
N GLY A 358 -1.50 -22.60 8.19
CA GLY A 358 -0.23 -22.96 7.57
C GLY A 358 0.44 -24.15 8.24
N GLN A 359 1.60 -24.51 7.70
CA GLN A 359 2.44 -25.62 8.12
C GLN A 359 3.80 -25.16 8.68
N GLY A 360 3.97 -23.88 9.03
CA GLY A 360 5.30 -23.31 9.32
C GLY A 360 6.11 -24.05 10.38
N ASP A 361 5.54 -24.30 11.55
CA ASP A 361 6.24 -25.04 12.61
C ASP A 361 6.48 -26.51 12.21
N MET A 362 5.58 -27.11 11.42
CA MET A 362 5.75 -28.48 10.91
C MET A 362 6.86 -28.59 9.86
N VAL A 363 7.00 -27.58 8.99
CA VAL A 363 8.10 -27.48 8.03
C VAL A 363 9.42 -27.34 8.77
N GLU A 364 9.48 -26.50 9.81
CA GLU A 364 10.68 -26.30 10.63
C GLU A 364 11.13 -27.62 11.28
N LEU A 365 10.19 -28.36 11.88
CA LEU A 365 10.45 -29.69 12.45
C LEU A 365 10.88 -30.72 11.40
N PHE A 366 10.25 -30.71 10.22
CA PHE A 366 10.59 -31.64 9.15
C PHE A 366 11.99 -31.37 8.59
N LEU A 367 12.34 -30.10 8.35
CA LEU A 367 13.69 -29.70 7.96
C LEU A 367 14.71 -30.13 9.02
N GLN A 368 14.41 -29.94 10.31
CA GLN A 368 15.29 -30.39 11.40
C GLN A 368 15.53 -31.90 11.40
N SER A 369 14.55 -32.69 10.94
CA SER A 369 14.70 -34.15 10.85
C SER A 369 15.52 -34.62 9.64
N LYS A 370 15.70 -33.76 8.63
CA LYS A 370 16.33 -34.09 7.34
C LYS A 370 17.72 -33.51 7.18
N LEU A 371 17.98 -32.35 7.79
CA LEU A 371 19.26 -31.66 7.71
C LEU A 371 20.23 -32.15 8.79
N GLU A 372 21.52 -32.02 8.53
CA GLU A 372 22.56 -32.41 9.48
C GLU A 372 22.56 -31.53 10.73
N SER A 373 23.04 -32.08 11.85
CA SER A 373 23.10 -31.36 13.12
C SER A 373 24.01 -30.13 13.01
N GLY A 374 23.43 -28.93 13.18
CA GLY A 374 24.16 -27.67 13.12
C GLY A 374 23.88 -26.83 11.87
N GLU A 375 23.17 -27.36 10.87
CA GLU A 375 22.71 -26.53 9.76
C GLU A 375 21.68 -25.48 10.23
N PRO A 376 21.82 -24.21 9.83
CA PRO A 376 20.87 -23.17 10.20
C PRO A 376 19.53 -23.40 9.50
N ILE A 377 18.50 -23.70 10.30
CA ILE A 377 17.12 -23.79 9.84
C ILE A 377 16.54 -22.38 9.81
N LYS A 378 16.16 -21.93 8.62
CA LYS A 378 15.43 -20.68 8.42
C LYS A 378 13.97 -21.01 8.13
N ARG A 379 13.05 -20.20 8.67
CA ARG A 379 11.64 -20.28 8.28
C ARG A 379 11.47 -19.95 6.81
N PHE A 380 10.46 -20.56 6.20
CA PHE A 380 10.14 -20.31 4.80
C PHE A 380 9.85 -18.81 4.58
N PRO A 381 10.30 -18.21 3.47
CA PRO A 381 10.12 -16.78 3.24
C PRO A 381 8.64 -16.35 3.17
N LYS A 382 8.34 -15.18 3.74
CA LYS A 382 6.97 -14.66 3.94
C LYS A 382 6.37 -14.01 2.70
N THR A 383 6.17 -14.79 1.63
CA THR A 383 5.69 -14.29 0.32
C THR A 383 4.26 -13.71 0.37
N ASN A 384 3.45 -14.09 1.37
CA ASN A 384 2.08 -13.60 1.57
C ASN A 384 1.94 -12.35 2.45
N GLN A 385 3.06 -11.79 2.93
CA GLN A 385 3.10 -10.62 3.83
C GLN A 385 3.85 -9.43 3.20
N THR A 386 3.89 -9.36 1.86
CA THR A 386 4.46 -8.22 1.09
C THR A 386 5.85 -7.80 1.54
N ARG A 387 6.71 -8.75 1.93
CA ARG A 387 8.12 -8.45 2.26
C ARG A 387 8.95 -8.35 0.99
N PHE A 388 9.72 -7.27 0.84
CA PHE A 388 10.69 -7.12 -0.25
C PHE A 388 11.65 -8.31 -0.31
N GLY A 389 12.02 -8.74 -1.51
CA GLY A 389 12.91 -9.89 -1.74
C GLY A 389 12.32 -11.27 -1.45
N SER A 390 11.15 -11.37 -0.77
CA SER A 390 10.61 -12.65 -0.30
C SER A 390 10.36 -13.70 -1.39
N HIS A 391 10.00 -13.27 -2.60
CA HIS A 391 9.79 -14.19 -3.73
C HIS A 391 11.11 -14.75 -4.26
N GLY A 392 12.17 -13.94 -4.31
CA GLY A 392 13.52 -14.38 -4.64
C GLY A 392 14.09 -15.31 -3.58
N ASP A 393 13.92 -14.99 -2.29
CA ASP A 393 14.31 -15.87 -1.19
C ASP A 393 13.58 -17.22 -1.25
N ALA A 394 12.27 -17.20 -1.53
CA ALA A 394 11.47 -18.41 -1.63
C ALA A 394 11.87 -19.26 -2.85
N ALA A 395 12.20 -18.63 -3.98
CA ALA A 395 12.72 -19.33 -5.14
C ALA A 395 14.07 -20.00 -4.82
N CYS A 396 14.97 -19.29 -4.13
CA CYS A 396 16.23 -19.88 -3.65
C CYS A 396 16.00 -21.08 -2.73
N GLU A 397 15.06 -20.96 -1.78
CA GLU A 397 14.73 -22.02 -0.83
C GLU A 397 14.12 -23.26 -1.50
N LEU A 398 13.15 -23.07 -2.40
CA LEU A 398 12.53 -24.18 -3.13
C LEU A 398 13.50 -24.86 -4.09
N ILE A 399 14.44 -24.13 -4.70
CA ILE A 399 15.48 -24.75 -5.53
C ILE A 399 16.44 -25.57 -4.67
N ALA A 400 17.06 -24.94 -3.66
CA ALA A 400 18.11 -25.58 -2.85
C ALA A 400 17.61 -26.82 -2.09
N ARG A 401 16.32 -26.85 -1.70
CA ARG A 401 15.75 -27.92 -0.86
C ARG A 401 14.53 -28.57 -1.50
N ARG A 402 14.44 -28.54 -2.84
CA ARG A 402 13.31 -29.03 -3.63
C ARG A 402 12.82 -30.40 -3.18
N ASP A 403 13.74 -31.35 -3.06
CA ASP A 403 13.42 -32.74 -2.79
C ASP A 403 12.83 -32.90 -1.37
N ILE A 404 13.34 -32.13 -0.39
CA ILE A 404 12.82 -32.12 0.99
C ILE A 404 11.39 -31.54 1.04
N TYR A 405 11.11 -30.45 0.32
CA TYR A 405 9.76 -29.88 0.28
C TYR A 405 8.75 -30.82 -0.42
N ARG A 406 9.18 -31.58 -1.44
CA ARG A 406 8.34 -32.62 -2.06
C ARG A 406 8.00 -33.74 -1.07
N GLU A 407 9.01 -34.27 -0.39
CA GLU A 407 8.82 -35.29 0.66
C GLU A 407 7.92 -34.78 1.79
N PHE A 408 8.07 -33.52 2.19
CA PHE A 408 7.22 -32.90 3.19
C PHE A 408 5.75 -32.85 2.73
N LEU A 409 5.50 -32.41 1.50
CA LEU A 409 4.16 -32.34 0.92
C LEU A 409 3.49 -33.71 0.87
N GLU A 410 4.25 -34.76 0.53
CA GLU A 410 3.79 -36.15 0.56
C GLU A 410 3.47 -36.62 1.99
N ALA A 411 4.32 -36.29 2.97
CA ALA A 411 4.08 -36.63 4.37
C ALA A 411 2.81 -35.95 4.92
N ILE A 412 2.62 -34.64 4.69
CA ILE A 412 1.43 -33.93 5.20
C ILE A 412 0.14 -34.38 4.51
N LYS A 413 0.22 -34.82 3.25
CA LYS A 413 -0.93 -35.39 2.52
C LYS A 413 -1.46 -36.61 3.26
N ASP A 414 -0.59 -37.45 3.80
CA ASP A 414 -0.96 -38.70 4.46
C ASP A 414 -1.26 -38.51 5.97
N LEU A 415 -0.65 -37.53 6.63
CA LEU A 415 -0.86 -37.23 8.07
C LEU A 415 -2.20 -36.56 8.40
N LYS A 416 -2.97 -36.11 7.40
CA LYS A 416 -4.27 -35.48 7.62
C LYS A 416 -5.32 -36.48 8.12
N SER A 417 -6.30 -35.98 8.86
CA SER A 417 -7.47 -36.76 9.28
C SER A 417 -8.24 -37.37 8.10
N ARG A 418 -8.21 -36.71 6.93
CA ARG A 418 -8.63 -37.25 5.64
C ARG A 418 -7.43 -37.19 4.70
N PRO A 419 -6.73 -38.33 4.48
CA PRO A 419 -5.60 -38.37 3.58
C PRO A 419 -5.96 -37.86 2.19
N GLY A 420 -5.05 -37.09 1.59
CA GLY A 420 -5.25 -36.54 0.25
C GLY A 420 -4.67 -35.14 0.04
N TRP A 421 -4.63 -34.76 -1.23
CA TRP A 421 -4.17 -33.45 -1.65
C TRP A 421 -5.27 -32.40 -1.51
N THR A 422 -4.92 -31.22 -0.99
CA THR A 422 -5.65 -30.00 -1.35
C THR A 422 -5.13 -29.50 -2.71
N ASN A 423 -5.96 -28.75 -3.43
CA ASN A 423 -5.58 -28.15 -4.72
C ASN A 423 -4.27 -27.34 -4.63
N ILE A 424 -4.09 -26.54 -3.57
CA ILE A 424 -2.86 -25.74 -3.41
C ILE A 424 -1.61 -26.61 -3.17
N GLU A 425 -1.72 -27.68 -2.38
CA GLU A 425 -0.59 -28.59 -2.13
C GLU A 425 -0.23 -29.39 -3.37
N LYS A 426 -1.23 -29.87 -4.12
CA LYS A 426 -0.99 -30.55 -5.39
C LYS A 426 -0.31 -29.62 -6.39
N ASN A 427 -0.81 -28.39 -6.53
CA ASN A 427 -0.20 -27.39 -7.39
C ASN A 427 1.28 -27.17 -7.02
N VAL A 428 1.60 -26.98 -5.74
CA VAL A 428 3.00 -26.78 -5.31
C VAL A 428 3.84 -28.04 -5.53
N HIS A 429 3.31 -29.23 -5.24
CA HIS A 429 4.01 -30.50 -5.47
C HIS A 429 4.36 -30.67 -6.96
N ASP A 430 3.36 -30.51 -7.83
CA ASP A 430 3.53 -30.66 -9.28
C ASP A 430 4.51 -29.62 -9.86
N THR A 431 4.51 -28.37 -9.37
CA THR A 431 5.46 -27.34 -9.84
C THR A 431 6.92 -27.65 -9.53
N LEU A 432 7.18 -28.45 -8.50
CA LEU A 432 8.54 -28.85 -8.14
C LEU A 432 9.11 -29.92 -9.08
N ASP A 433 8.29 -30.48 -9.99
CA ASP A 433 8.76 -31.36 -11.08
C ASP A 433 8.59 -30.75 -12.48
N ASP A 434 7.79 -29.69 -12.61
CA ASP A 434 7.57 -29.02 -13.88
C ASP A 434 8.80 -28.24 -14.35
N GLY A 435 9.41 -28.67 -15.45
CA GLY A 435 10.64 -28.08 -16.00
C GLY A 435 10.53 -26.58 -16.27
N PRO A 436 9.52 -26.09 -17.04
CA PRO A 436 9.31 -24.67 -17.25
C PRO A 436 9.12 -23.86 -15.95
N THR A 437 8.37 -24.36 -14.97
CA THR A 437 8.25 -23.69 -13.66
C THR A 437 9.58 -23.66 -12.92
N LEU A 438 10.35 -24.75 -12.93
CA LEU A 438 11.70 -24.80 -12.35
C LEU A 438 12.65 -23.82 -13.05
N THR A 439 12.56 -23.66 -14.37
CA THR A 439 13.30 -22.61 -15.11
C THR A 439 12.95 -21.23 -14.58
N GLU A 440 11.67 -20.91 -14.41
CA GLU A 440 11.28 -19.61 -13.86
C GLU A 440 11.81 -19.42 -12.44
N LEU A 441 11.70 -20.42 -11.56
CA LEU A 441 12.25 -20.37 -10.20
C LEU A 441 13.77 -20.16 -10.19
N ALA A 442 14.51 -20.83 -11.08
CA ALA A 442 15.95 -20.64 -11.23
C ALA A 442 16.28 -19.20 -11.67
N VAL A 443 15.55 -18.63 -12.64
CA VAL A 443 15.73 -17.23 -13.07
C VAL A 443 15.45 -16.24 -11.94
N LEU A 444 14.35 -16.45 -11.20
CA LEU A 444 14.01 -15.63 -10.03
C LEU A 444 15.12 -15.67 -8.97
N ALA A 445 15.66 -16.86 -8.68
CA ALA A 445 16.74 -17.05 -7.72
C ALA A 445 18.05 -16.40 -8.20
N ILE A 446 18.43 -16.58 -9.47
CA ILE A 446 19.62 -15.96 -10.06
C ILE A 446 19.53 -14.43 -9.96
N TYR A 447 18.44 -13.83 -10.45
CA TYR A 447 18.31 -12.37 -10.39
C TYR A 447 18.39 -11.85 -8.94
N HIS A 448 17.75 -12.58 -8.01
CA HIS A 448 17.79 -12.22 -6.59
C HIS A 448 19.20 -12.26 -6.01
N LEU A 449 19.97 -13.31 -6.32
CA LEU A 449 21.32 -13.50 -5.81
C LEU A 449 22.34 -12.52 -6.38
N PHE A 450 22.27 -12.24 -7.69
CA PHE A 450 23.28 -11.44 -8.38
C PHE A 450 22.97 -9.95 -8.40
N ILE A 451 21.70 -9.55 -8.26
CA ILE A 451 21.27 -8.14 -8.38
C ILE A 451 20.51 -7.68 -7.12
N ALA A 452 19.39 -8.32 -6.79
CA ALA A 452 18.47 -7.78 -5.79
C ALA A 452 19.06 -7.74 -4.37
N ILE A 453 19.74 -8.81 -3.93
CA ILE A 453 20.41 -8.87 -2.62
C ILE A 453 21.55 -7.84 -2.54
N PRO A 454 22.54 -7.82 -3.47
CA PRO A 454 23.57 -6.78 -3.50
C PRO A 454 23.01 -5.35 -3.50
N TYR A 455 22.00 -5.07 -4.33
CA TYR A 455 21.35 -3.76 -4.38
C TYR A 455 20.72 -3.40 -3.04
N THR A 456 19.99 -4.35 -2.44
CA THR A 456 19.34 -4.19 -1.13
C THR A 456 20.36 -3.86 -0.05
N HIS A 457 21.53 -4.52 -0.04
CA HIS A 457 22.60 -4.22 0.90
C HIS A 457 23.13 -2.79 0.73
N ARG A 458 23.36 -2.34 -0.52
CA ARG A 458 23.87 -1.00 -0.82
C ARG A 458 22.89 0.13 -0.47
N VAL A 459 21.58 -0.12 -0.47
CA VAL A 459 20.58 0.90 -0.08
C VAL A 459 20.14 0.83 1.39
N ARG A 460 20.53 -0.24 2.10
CA ARG A 460 20.24 -0.46 3.52
C ARG A 460 21.51 -0.42 4.39
N GLU A 461 22.49 0.41 4.04
CA GLU A 461 23.70 0.58 4.85
C GLU A 461 23.37 0.85 6.34
N PRO A 462 24.26 0.49 7.29
CA PRO A 462 24.02 0.61 8.72
C PRO A 462 23.54 2.01 9.13
N GLU A 463 22.72 2.07 10.19
CA GLU A 463 22.03 3.32 10.63
C GLU A 463 22.97 4.52 10.89
N GLU A 464 24.26 4.27 11.06
CA GLU A 464 25.32 5.25 11.29
C GLU A 464 25.71 6.00 10.01
N VAL A 465 25.50 5.40 8.83
CA VAL A 465 25.75 5.98 7.51
C VAL A 465 24.39 6.20 6.83
N ALA A 466 23.64 7.20 7.31
CA ALA A 466 22.30 7.47 6.83
C ALA A 466 22.31 7.90 5.34
N LEU A 467 22.04 6.97 4.43
CA LEU A 467 22.05 7.21 2.98
C LEU A 467 20.96 8.19 2.56
N ASN A 468 21.39 9.27 1.90
CA ASN A 468 20.49 10.26 1.33
C ASN A 468 20.03 9.79 -0.07
N ALA A 469 18.72 9.65 -0.28
CA ALA A 469 18.17 9.16 -1.54
C ALA A 469 18.62 9.99 -2.76
N ILE A 470 18.76 11.31 -2.60
CA ILE A 470 19.15 12.20 -3.70
C ILE A 470 20.60 11.97 -4.17
N SER A 471 21.45 11.32 -3.37
CA SER A 471 22.81 10.97 -3.78
C SER A 471 22.89 9.61 -4.50
N LEU A 472 21.80 8.86 -4.59
CA LEU A 472 21.79 7.50 -5.16
C LEU A 472 21.60 7.46 -6.69
N GLY A 473 21.65 8.60 -7.38
CA GLY A 473 21.50 8.62 -8.85
C GLY A 473 22.51 7.69 -9.56
N HIS A 474 23.79 7.78 -9.16
CA HIS A 474 24.85 6.92 -9.70
C HIS A 474 24.58 5.43 -9.49
N LEU A 475 24.10 5.02 -8.32
CA LEU A 475 23.75 3.63 -8.01
C LEU A 475 22.69 3.06 -8.97
N HIS A 476 21.71 3.89 -9.37
CA HIS A 476 20.68 3.47 -10.30
C HIS A 476 21.19 3.38 -11.76
N VAL A 477 22.22 4.16 -12.12
CA VAL A 477 22.93 3.98 -13.40
C VAL A 477 23.75 2.69 -13.36
N GLU A 478 24.50 2.46 -12.27
CA GLU A 478 25.30 1.24 -12.09
C GLU A 478 24.46 -0.03 -12.20
N VAL A 479 23.26 -0.09 -11.59
CA VAL A 479 22.42 -1.29 -11.70
C VAL A 479 21.87 -1.49 -13.12
N GLN A 480 21.61 -0.40 -13.86
CA GLN A 480 21.19 -0.48 -15.27
C GLN A 480 22.32 -0.97 -16.17
N ASP A 481 23.54 -0.47 -15.95
CA ASP A 481 24.75 -0.89 -16.66
C ASP A 481 25.09 -2.35 -16.32
N HIS A 482 24.91 -2.75 -15.06
CA HIS A 482 25.09 -4.12 -14.64
C HIS A 482 24.08 -5.07 -15.32
N CYS A 483 22.81 -4.69 -15.41
CA CYS A 483 21.84 -5.45 -16.22
C CYS A 483 22.26 -5.50 -17.70
N ALA A 484 22.84 -4.43 -18.25
CA ALA A 484 23.33 -4.41 -19.64
C ALA A 484 24.50 -5.39 -19.84
N MET A 485 25.46 -5.39 -18.92
CA MET A 485 26.60 -6.31 -18.93
C MET A 485 26.15 -7.78 -18.90
N LEU A 486 25.19 -8.13 -18.04
CA LEU A 486 24.64 -9.49 -17.97
C LEU A 486 23.76 -9.86 -19.18
N LEU A 487 23.21 -8.88 -19.90
CA LEU A 487 22.52 -9.12 -21.18
C LEU A 487 23.50 -9.44 -22.30
N GLU A 488 24.63 -8.74 -22.33
CA GLU A 488 25.69 -8.95 -23.32
C GLU A 488 26.45 -10.25 -23.07
N THR A 489 26.71 -10.56 -21.81
CA THR A 489 27.50 -11.73 -21.39
C THR A 489 26.78 -12.53 -20.28
N PRO A 490 25.64 -13.18 -20.59
CA PRO A 490 24.89 -13.97 -19.60
C PRO A 490 25.68 -15.17 -19.06
N ASP A 491 26.76 -15.56 -19.74
CA ASP A 491 27.61 -16.71 -19.39
C ASP A 491 28.46 -16.51 -18.16
N LEU A 492 28.70 -15.25 -17.76
CA LEU A 492 29.28 -14.93 -16.46
C LEU A 492 28.49 -15.54 -15.29
N VAL A 493 27.21 -15.86 -15.52
CA VAL A 493 26.35 -16.58 -14.57
C VAL A 493 26.07 -18.01 -15.03
N LEU A 494 25.75 -18.20 -16.30
CA LEU A 494 25.16 -19.44 -16.83
C LEU A 494 26.17 -20.53 -17.25
N ASP A 495 27.46 -20.22 -17.32
CA ASP A 495 28.50 -21.26 -17.47
C ASP A 495 28.79 -21.99 -16.14
N PHE A 496 28.23 -21.48 -15.04
CA PHE A 496 28.39 -22.02 -13.70
C PHE A 496 29.87 -22.18 -13.26
N ASP A 497 30.67 -21.19 -13.63
CA ASP A 497 32.03 -20.98 -13.17
C ASP A 497 32.02 -20.04 -11.94
N GLU A 498 32.29 -20.62 -10.76
CA GLU A 498 32.24 -19.90 -9.49
C GLU A 498 33.26 -18.75 -9.42
N GLU A 499 34.39 -18.86 -10.14
CA GLU A 499 35.41 -17.82 -10.19
C GLU A 499 34.89 -16.55 -10.87
N GLN A 500 33.96 -16.69 -11.81
CA GLN A 500 33.36 -15.58 -12.55
C GLN A 500 32.22 -14.90 -11.79
N TYR A 501 31.63 -15.55 -10.78
CA TYR A 501 30.47 -15.00 -10.09
C TYR A 501 30.73 -13.66 -9.42
N ARG A 502 31.95 -13.41 -8.93
CA ARG A 502 32.31 -12.08 -8.39
C ARG A 502 32.23 -10.97 -9.43
N ILE A 503 32.44 -11.28 -10.71
CA ILE A 503 32.28 -10.31 -11.80
C ILE A 503 30.80 -10.10 -12.09
N ALA A 504 30.01 -11.17 -11.98
CA ALA A 504 28.59 -11.16 -12.28
C ALA A 504 27.71 -10.60 -11.14
N THR A 505 28.18 -10.54 -9.90
CA THR A 505 27.45 -9.97 -8.76
C THR A 505 27.54 -8.45 -8.75
N PHE A 506 26.42 -7.77 -8.54
CA PHE A 506 26.33 -6.32 -8.63
C PHE A 506 27.26 -5.56 -7.65
N ASP A 507 27.56 -6.11 -6.47
CA ASP A 507 28.47 -5.53 -5.48
C ASP A 507 29.90 -6.12 -5.53
N GLY A 508 30.18 -7.00 -6.49
CA GLY A 508 31.46 -7.68 -6.62
C GLY A 508 31.78 -8.70 -5.52
N GLN A 509 30.80 -9.03 -4.66
CA GLN A 509 31.00 -9.94 -3.52
C GLN A 509 30.71 -11.41 -3.88
N PRO A 510 31.19 -12.37 -3.08
CA PRO A 510 30.75 -13.76 -3.22
C PRO A 510 29.23 -13.90 -3.16
N VAL A 511 28.67 -14.81 -3.96
CA VAL A 511 27.23 -15.09 -3.99
C VAL A 511 26.74 -15.56 -2.61
N ALA A 512 25.74 -14.88 -2.06
CA ALA A 512 25.27 -15.08 -0.69
C ALA A 512 24.73 -16.49 -0.38
N ARG A 513 24.27 -17.22 -1.42
CA ARG A 513 23.77 -18.61 -1.32
C ARG A 513 24.33 -19.48 -2.44
N GLY A 514 25.64 -19.75 -2.39
CA GLY A 514 26.33 -20.57 -3.40
C GLY A 514 25.71 -21.96 -3.60
N GLU A 515 25.11 -22.53 -2.55
CA GLU A 515 24.43 -23.84 -2.63
C GLU A 515 23.26 -23.84 -3.62
N VAL A 516 22.59 -22.69 -3.80
CA VAL A 516 21.51 -22.53 -4.77
C VAL A 516 22.07 -22.63 -6.20
N MET A 517 23.23 -22.02 -6.47
CA MET A 517 23.84 -22.07 -7.80
C MET A 517 24.36 -23.47 -8.15
N VAL A 518 24.89 -24.20 -7.17
CA VAL A 518 25.25 -25.62 -7.33
C VAL A 518 24.03 -26.44 -7.74
N GLU A 519 22.89 -26.21 -7.08
CA GLU A 519 21.67 -26.93 -7.40
C GLU A 519 21.09 -26.53 -8.77
N ILE A 520 21.09 -25.24 -9.13
CA ILE A 520 20.71 -24.81 -10.49
C ILE A 520 21.60 -25.46 -11.54
N LYS A 521 22.93 -25.54 -11.33
CA LYS A 521 23.86 -26.24 -12.22
C LYS A 521 23.48 -27.70 -12.39
N ARG A 522 23.16 -28.39 -11.29
CA ARG A 522 22.72 -29.80 -11.29
C ARG A 522 21.44 -29.97 -12.11
N LEU A 523 20.44 -29.12 -11.88
CA LEU A 523 19.16 -29.16 -12.60
C LEU A 523 19.34 -28.88 -14.09
N TYR A 524 20.14 -27.88 -14.44
CA TYR A 524 20.48 -27.53 -15.81
C TYR A 524 21.17 -28.70 -16.52
N GLY A 525 22.21 -29.29 -15.91
CA GLY A 525 22.94 -30.43 -16.47
C GLY A 525 22.08 -31.69 -16.63
N SER A 526 21.04 -31.85 -15.80
CA SER A 526 20.05 -32.93 -15.94
C SER A 526 18.95 -32.66 -16.98
N GLY A 527 18.97 -31.50 -17.65
CA GLY A 527 17.96 -31.12 -18.64
C GLY A 527 16.62 -30.66 -18.04
N LYS A 528 16.55 -30.42 -16.73
CA LYS A 528 15.30 -30.00 -16.04
C LYS A 528 14.99 -28.51 -16.15
N LEU A 529 15.91 -27.69 -16.66
CA LEU A 529 15.74 -26.24 -16.81
C LEU A 529 15.69 -25.86 -18.30
N PRO A 530 14.60 -26.20 -19.03
CA PRO A 530 14.48 -25.87 -20.44
C PRO A 530 14.55 -24.36 -20.67
N TYR A 531 15.29 -23.95 -21.71
CA TYR A 531 15.41 -22.56 -22.16
C TYR A 531 15.92 -21.55 -21.10
N LEU A 532 16.64 -22.01 -20.07
CA LEU A 532 17.14 -21.18 -18.97
C LEU A 532 17.80 -19.88 -19.44
N ARG A 533 18.71 -19.96 -20.42
CA ARG A 533 19.38 -18.79 -21.00
C ARG A 533 18.41 -17.76 -21.58
N GLU A 534 17.49 -18.22 -22.43
CA GLU A 534 16.53 -17.34 -23.10
C GLU A 534 15.60 -16.65 -22.09
N MET A 535 15.18 -17.40 -21.05
CA MET A 535 14.32 -16.89 -19.99
C MET A 535 15.06 -15.89 -19.09
N PHE A 536 16.32 -16.16 -18.75
CA PHE A 536 17.15 -15.25 -17.97
C PHE A 536 17.41 -13.93 -18.72
N VAL A 537 17.82 -14.00 -19.99
CA VAL A 537 18.02 -12.81 -20.83
C VAL A 537 16.73 -12.00 -20.92
N ARG A 538 15.59 -12.65 -21.18
CA ARG A 538 14.31 -11.95 -21.29
C ARG A 538 13.86 -11.33 -19.96
N PHE A 539 14.17 -11.96 -18.83
CA PHE A 539 13.97 -11.38 -17.51
C PHE A 539 14.80 -10.10 -17.34
N LEU A 540 16.09 -10.12 -17.68
CA LEU A 540 16.97 -8.97 -17.58
C LEU A 540 16.52 -7.79 -18.46
N GLU A 541 16.01 -8.04 -19.67
CA GLU A 541 15.42 -6.99 -20.53
C GLU A 541 14.23 -6.30 -19.83
N GLY A 542 13.33 -7.10 -19.25
CA GLY A 542 12.19 -6.60 -18.49
C GLY A 542 12.60 -5.86 -17.21
N ALA A 543 13.62 -6.34 -16.52
CA ALA A 543 14.15 -5.71 -15.32
C ALA A 543 14.84 -4.38 -15.65
N LYS A 544 15.73 -4.33 -16.66
CA LYS A 544 16.45 -3.13 -17.10
C LYS A 544 15.50 -2.01 -17.53
N SER A 545 14.52 -2.32 -18.38
CA SER A 545 13.51 -1.34 -18.82
C SER A 545 12.70 -0.80 -17.64
N THR A 546 12.47 -1.64 -16.64
CA THR A 546 11.75 -1.24 -15.43
C THR A 546 12.61 -0.40 -14.50
N TRP A 547 13.90 -0.71 -14.32
CA TRP A 547 14.84 0.14 -13.60
C TRP A 547 14.86 1.57 -14.17
N ILE A 548 15.00 1.71 -15.49
CA ILE A 548 14.98 3.02 -16.18
C ILE A 548 13.70 3.79 -15.85
N ARG A 549 12.53 3.14 -15.94
CA ARG A 549 11.24 3.77 -15.65
C ARG A 549 11.12 4.22 -14.19
N PHE A 550 11.51 3.36 -13.25
CA PHE A 550 11.34 3.58 -11.81
C PHE A 550 12.48 4.36 -11.16
N SER A 551 13.53 4.73 -11.90
CA SER A 551 14.58 5.66 -11.45
C SER A 551 14.60 6.96 -12.26
N SER A 552 13.49 7.30 -12.92
CA SER A 552 13.39 8.48 -13.79
C SER A 552 13.55 9.80 -13.06
N GLU A 553 13.36 9.83 -11.74
CA GLU A 553 13.65 11.01 -10.91
C GLU A 553 15.14 11.40 -10.90
N PHE A 554 16.04 10.48 -11.27
CA PHE A 554 17.48 10.70 -11.38
C PHE A 554 17.96 10.95 -12.82
N ALA A 555 17.06 11.15 -13.77
CA ALA A 555 17.44 11.37 -15.17
C ALA A 555 18.34 12.61 -15.31
N PRO A 556 19.36 12.58 -16.20
CA PRO A 556 20.19 13.74 -16.49
C PRO A 556 19.36 14.97 -16.88
N GLY A 557 19.72 16.14 -16.36
CA GLY A 557 18.96 17.39 -16.53
C GLY A 557 17.67 17.46 -15.70
N GLY A 558 17.36 16.45 -14.89
CA GLY A 558 16.25 16.45 -13.95
C GLY A 558 16.50 17.31 -12.71
N LEU A 559 15.49 17.42 -11.84
CA LEU A 559 15.56 18.25 -10.63
C LEU A 559 16.70 17.83 -9.68
N ILE A 560 16.91 16.52 -9.49
CA ILE A 560 17.97 16.01 -8.59
C ILE A 560 19.36 16.26 -9.19
N ASP A 561 19.53 16.04 -10.48
CA ASP A 561 20.78 16.26 -11.20
C ASP A 561 21.19 17.75 -11.19
N GLY A 562 20.20 18.64 -11.33
CA GLY A 562 20.38 20.09 -11.28
C GLY A 562 20.68 20.69 -9.90
N LEU A 563 20.71 19.90 -8.83
CA LEU A 563 20.98 20.39 -7.47
C LEU A 563 22.44 20.81 -7.30
N ASN A 564 22.65 22.00 -6.73
CA ASN A 564 23.98 22.44 -6.29
C ASN A 564 24.35 21.88 -4.90
N ASP A 565 25.60 22.04 -4.48
CA ASP A 565 26.10 21.49 -3.21
C ASP A 565 25.41 22.09 -1.97
N ALA A 566 25.03 23.37 -2.04
CA ALA A 566 24.31 24.03 -0.95
C ALA A 566 22.89 23.48 -0.78
N GLU A 567 22.21 23.16 -1.88
CA GLU A 567 20.91 22.49 -1.88
C GLU A 567 21.04 21.03 -1.41
N LYS A 568 22.01 20.27 -1.93
CA LYS A 568 22.28 18.89 -1.51
C LYS A 568 22.54 18.79 0.00
N GLY A 569 23.26 19.75 0.57
CA GLY A 569 23.52 19.83 2.01
C GLY A 569 22.30 20.18 2.88
N ARG A 570 21.18 20.56 2.26
CA ARG A 570 19.93 20.99 2.92
C ARG A 570 18.72 20.14 2.55
N ILE A 571 18.91 19.03 1.84
CA ILE A 571 17.81 18.14 1.46
C ILE A 571 18.20 16.74 1.91
N TRP A 572 17.43 16.16 2.82
CA TRP A 572 17.62 14.76 3.21
C TRP A 572 16.35 13.95 3.09
N LEU A 573 16.38 12.94 2.23
CA LEU A 573 15.30 11.98 2.02
C LEU A 573 15.87 10.57 2.23
N PRO A 574 15.14 9.65 2.87
CA PRO A 574 15.68 8.33 3.13
C PRO A 574 15.72 7.51 1.84
N ALA A 575 16.74 6.67 1.68
CA ALA A 575 16.81 5.73 0.57
C ALA A 575 15.66 4.71 0.55
N THR A 576 15.23 4.27 1.73
CA THR A 576 14.17 3.26 1.89
C THR A 576 13.07 3.76 2.81
N ASN A 577 11.91 3.12 2.67
CA ASN A 577 10.75 3.37 3.49
C ASN A 577 10.65 2.41 4.72
N ASP A 578 11.75 1.70 5.02
CA ASP A 578 11.77 0.65 6.06
C ASP A 578 11.35 1.17 7.45
N ARG A 579 11.57 2.46 7.76
CA ARG A 579 11.17 3.06 9.04
C ARG A 579 9.65 3.14 9.20
N ASN A 580 8.91 3.49 8.15
CA ASN A 580 7.46 3.54 8.20
C ASN A 580 6.86 2.13 8.27
N GLU A 581 7.33 1.21 7.40
CA GLU A 581 6.91 -0.19 7.44
C GLU A 581 7.21 -0.85 8.80
N GLY A 582 8.40 -0.58 9.35
CA GLY A 582 8.79 -1.05 10.68
C GLY A 582 7.93 -0.44 11.80
N ALA A 583 7.55 0.83 11.70
CA ALA A 583 6.66 1.48 12.65
C ALA A 583 5.26 0.85 12.63
N LEU A 584 4.73 0.60 11.44
CA LEU A 584 3.43 -0.05 11.24
C LEU A 584 3.44 -1.52 11.67
N GLY A 585 4.50 -2.26 11.36
CA GLY A 585 4.72 -3.63 11.84
C GLY A 585 4.76 -3.67 13.37
N SER A 586 5.49 -2.75 13.99
CA SER A 586 5.53 -2.60 15.46
C SER A 586 4.15 -2.28 16.05
N PHE A 587 3.38 -1.43 15.39
CA PHE A 587 2.01 -1.10 15.80
C PHE A 587 1.09 -2.31 15.73
N ILE A 588 1.18 -3.11 14.66
CA ILE A 588 0.40 -4.35 14.52
C ILE A 588 0.70 -5.30 15.67
N VAL A 589 1.97 -5.51 16.00
CA VAL A 589 2.40 -6.36 17.13
C VAL A 589 1.89 -5.82 18.45
N TYR A 590 2.05 -4.52 18.71
CA TYR A 590 1.54 -3.86 19.92
C TYR A 590 0.03 -4.09 20.10
N MET A 591 -0.75 -3.92 19.03
CA MET A 591 -2.20 -4.08 19.07
C MET A 591 -2.67 -5.54 19.17
N ARG A 592 -1.80 -6.54 18.92
CA ARG A 592 -2.12 -7.95 19.21
C ARG A 592 -2.14 -8.20 20.72
N GLY A 593 -1.15 -7.65 21.45
CA GLY A 593 -1.09 -7.73 22.91
C GLY A 593 -2.03 -6.76 23.63
N ASN A 594 -2.42 -5.65 22.97
CA ASN A 594 -3.21 -4.57 23.54
C ASN A 594 -4.42 -4.19 22.66
N PRO A 595 -5.39 -5.10 22.44
CA PRO A 595 -6.44 -4.91 21.43
C PRO A 595 -7.38 -3.73 21.70
N THR A 596 -7.49 -3.28 22.96
CA THR A 596 -8.34 -2.15 23.38
C THR A 596 -7.56 -0.86 23.63
N ALA A 597 -6.25 -0.84 23.36
CA ALA A 597 -5.44 0.36 23.51
C ALA A 597 -5.89 1.46 22.53
N ALA A 598 -5.87 2.70 23.00
CA ALA A 598 -6.09 3.87 22.16
C ALA A 598 -4.85 4.16 21.30
N LEU A 599 -5.05 4.73 20.11
CA LEU A 599 -3.97 5.07 19.20
C LEU A 599 -2.98 6.07 19.83
N ALA A 600 -3.50 7.06 20.57
CA ALA A 600 -2.69 8.02 21.32
C ALA A 600 -1.78 7.36 22.38
N THR A 601 -2.19 6.23 22.97
CA THR A 601 -1.34 5.48 23.92
C THR A 601 -0.18 4.81 23.19
N HIS A 602 -0.44 4.21 22.03
CA HIS A 602 0.63 3.68 21.18
C HIS A 602 1.59 4.78 20.73
N ASN A 603 1.06 5.87 20.15
CA ASN A 603 1.88 6.99 19.69
C ASN A 603 2.69 7.59 20.83
N GLY A 604 2.11 7.74 22.03
CA GLY A 604 2.84 8.24 23.20
C GLY A 604 4.03 7.37 23.60
N LEU A 605 3.90 6.04 23.55
CA LEU A 605 5.04 5.14 23.82
C LEU A 605 6.08 5.17 22.69
N ALA A 606 5.59 5.07 21.45
CA ALA A 606 6.43 4.92 20.28
C ALA A 606 7.21 6.21 19.97
N MET A 607 6.56 7.37 20.02
CA MET A 607 7.21 8.68 19.83
C MET A 607 8.19 8.96 20.96
N PHE A 608 7.80 8.75 22.22
CA PHE A 608 8.68 8.97 23.36
C PHE A 608 9.98 8.16 23.26
N LYS A 609 9.88 6.89 22.85
CA LYS A 609 11.05 6.02 22.65
C LYS A 609 11.87 6.39 21.41
N ARG A 610 11.23 6.51 20.24
CA ARG A 610 11.92 6.73 18.95
C ARG A 610 12.53 8.13 18.84
N ASN A 611 11.90 9.13 19.41
CA ASN A 611 12.37 10.52 19.35
C ASN A 611 13.33 10.88 20.50
N GLN A 612 13.66 9.90 21.37
CA GLN A 612 14.52 10.10 22.54
C GLN A 612 14.02 11.25 23.44
N THR A 613 12.69 11.36 23.58
CA THR A 613 12.05 12.52 24.20
C THR A 613 12.45 12.72 25.65
N GLN A 614 12.84 11.67 26.39
CA GLN A 614 13.34 11.84 27.76
C GLN A 614 14.59 12.72 27.80
N GLY A 615 15.56 12.50 26.90
CA GLY A 615 16.78 13.32 26.84
C GLY A 615 16.48 14.78 26.46
N PHE A 616 15.49 15.00 25.58
CA PHE A 616 14.99 16.34 25.30
C PHE A 616 14.37 17.00 26.54
N MET A 617 13.51 16.29 27.26
CA MET A 617 12.89 16.80 28.49
C MET A 617 13.95 17.17 29.53
N ASP A 618 14.94 16.30 29.76
CA ASP A 618 16.00 16.53 30.74
C ASP A 618 16.85 17.78 30.41
N MET A 619 16.97 18.11 29.13
CA MET A 619 17.78 19.22 28.63
C MET A 619 17.02 20.55 28.51
N TRP A 620 15.74 20.51 28.15
CA TRP A 620 14.94 21.68 27.77
C TRP A 620 13.83 22.05 28.76
N PHE A 621 13.34 21.09 29.55
CA PHE A 621 12.20 21.36 30.43
C PHE A 621 12.61 22.01 31.74
N SER A 622 11.84 23.02 32.10
CA SER A 622 11.75 23.57 33.44
C SER A 622 10.64 22.86 34.23
N PRO A 623 10.51 23.09 35.55
CA PRO A 623 9.40 22.56 36.33
C PRO A 623 8.01 22.96 35.80
N GLU A 624 7.88 24.11 35.15
CA GLU A 624 6.61 24.58 34.57
C GLU A 624 6.19 23.73 33.36
N ASP A 625 7.15 23.31 32.53
CA ASP A 625 6.89 22.48 31.34
C ASP A 625 6.41 21.08 31.72
N HIS A 626 7.00 20.50 32.79
CA HIS A 626 6.50 19.27 33.36
C HIS A 626 5.06 19.41 33.88
N GLN A 627 4.72 20.53 34.53
CA GLN A 627 3.34 20.75 34.97
C GLN A 627 2.37 20.93 33.80
N TYR A 628 2.80 21.62 32.74
CA TYR A 628 2.02 21.76 31.52
C TYR A 628 1.73 20.40 30.89
N THR A 629 2.76 19.58 30.66
CA THR A 629 2.59 18.24 30.07
C THR A 629 1.66 17.36 30.91
N MET A 630 1.78 17.41 32.24
CA MET A 630 0.86 16.72 33.15
C MET A 630 -0.60 17.20 33.02
N ARG A 631 -0.85 18.50 32.80
CA ARG A 631 -2.20 19.05 32.60
C ARG A 631 -2.73 18.66 31.21
N ALA A 632 -1.97 18.90 30.16
CA ALA A 632 -2.33 18.58 28.79
C ALA A 632 -2.64 17.09 28.62
N ALA A 633 -1.84 16.19 29.19
CA ALA A 633 -2.09 14.75 29.15
C ALA A 633 -3.40 14.36 29.85
N ARG A 634 -3.82 15.07 30.91
CA ARG A 634 -5.13 14.85 31.56
C ARG A 634 -6.30 15.31 30.69
N HIS A 635 -6.14 16.43 29.98
CA HIS A 635 -7.15 16.88 29.02
C HIS A 635 -7.28 15.90 27.85
N LEU A 636 -6.15 15.40 27.33
CA LEU A 636 -6.13 14.40 26.29
C LEU A 636 -6.81 13.10 26.73
N ASP A 637 -6.48 12.58 27.92
CA ASP A 637 -7.13 11.42 28.54
C ASP A 637 -8.66 11.58 28.66
N ALA A 638 -9.14 12.80 28.92
CA ALA A 638 -10.56 13.12 29.06
C ALA A 638 -11.28 13.47 27.75
N SER A 639 -10.56 13.69 26.65
CA SER A 639 -11.10 14.23 25.39
C SER A 639 -12.04 13.30 24.62
N GLY A 640 -11.99 12.00 24.91
CA GLY A 640 -12.71 10.98 24.14
C GLY A 640 -12.24 10.83 22.69
N MET A 641 -11.02 11.27 22.34
CA MET A 641 -10.47 11.23 20.98
C MET A 641 -10.60 9.86 20.29
N GLU A 642 -10.32 8.77 21.01
CA GLU A 642 -10.44 7.41 20.44
C GLU A 642 -11.90 7.05 20.07
N ARG A 643 -12.89 7.59 20.79
CA ARG A 643 -14.30 7.43 20.44
C ARG A 643 -14.64 8.22 19.18
N LYS A 644 -14.22 9.49 19.12
CA LYS A 644 -14.41 10.36 17.93
C LYS A 644 -13.82 9.73 16.66
N ARG A 645 -12.61 9.17 16.75
CA ARG A 645 -11.96 8.46 15.64
C ARG A 645 -12.82 7.29 15.12
N LYS A 646 -13.43 6.52 16.02
CA LYS A 646 -14.29 5.39 15.65
C LYS A 646 -15.62 5.85 15.04
N GLU A 647 -16.20 6.94 15.54
CA GLU A 647 -17.41 7.57 14.99
C GLU A 647 -17.19 8.02 13.55
N LEU A 648 -16.09 8.74 13.26
CA LEU A 648 -15.72 9.16 11.90
C LEU A 648 -15.58 7.99 10.91
N GLN A 649 -14.98 6.88 11.34
CA GLN A 649 -14.88 5.68 10.50
C GLN A 649 -16.25 5.07 10.19
N MET A 650 -17.18 5.09 11.16
CA MET A 650 -18.53 4.55 10.98
C MET A 650 -19.35 5.41 10.02
N GLU A 651 -19.26 6.74 10.14
CA GLU A 651 -19.90 7.68 9.21
C GLU A 651 -19.42 7.45 7.76
N TYR A 652 -18.10 7.29 7.58
CA TYR A 652 -17.54 6.95 6.26
C TYR A 652 -18.09 5.62 5.73
N ASN A 653 -18.10 4.57 6.56
CA ASN A 653 -18.61 3.26 6.15
C ASN A 653 -20.09 3.33 5.73
N GLN A 654 -20.91 4.10 6.45
CA GLN A 654 -22.31 4.33 6.09
C GLN A 654 -22.45 5.02 4.73
N ARG A 655 -21.62 6.02 4.43
CA ARG A 655 -21.59 6.68 3.13
C ARG A 655 -21.24 5.69 2.00
N ILE A 656 -20.21 4.88 2.19
CA ILE A 656 -19.81 3.87 1.18
C ILE A 656 -20.90 2.81 0.97
N LEU A 657 -21.61 2.41 2.02
CA LEU A 657 -22.75 1.49 1.89
C LEU A 657 -23.88 2.11 1.05
N ALA A 658 -24.22 3.38 1.30
CA ALA A 658 -25.22 4.11 0.53
C ALA A 658 -24.83 4.24 -0.96
N GLU A 659 -23.58 4.61 -1.24
CA GLU A 659 -23.07 4.70 -2.61
C GLU A 659 -23.09 3.34 -3.34
N ARG A 660 -22.72 2.25 -2.64
CA ARG A 660 -22.79 0.89 -3.21
C ARG A 660 -24.22 0.47 -3.47
N ALA A 661 -25.15 0.74 -2.55
CA ALA A 661 -26.58 0.48 -2.75
C ALA A 661 -27.11 1.23 -3.97
N GLN A 662 -26.73 2.51 -4.14
CA GLN A 662 -27.09 3.29 -5.31
C GLN A 662 -26.50 2.70 -6.61
N LYS A 663 -25.23 2.29 -6.61
CA LYS A 663 -24.60 1.65 -7.77
C LYS A 663 -25.28 0.33 -8.15
N VAL A 664 -25.66 -0.48 -7.16
CA VAL A 664 -26.41 -1.72 -7.37
C VAL A 664 -27.81 -1.42 -7.93
N ALA A 665 -28.51 -0.43 -7.37
CA ALA A 665 -29.82 0.00 -7.87
C ALA A 665 -29.75 0.50 -9.32
N VAL A 666 -28.75 1.34 -9.66
CA VAL A 666 -28.52 1.81 -11.03
C VAL A 666 -28.18 0.65 -11.97
N ALA A 667 -27.34 -0.30 -11.54
CA ALA A 667 -27.02 -1.47 -12.34
C ALA A 667 -28.24 -2.38 -12.56
N ALA A 668 -29.07 -2.57 -11.53
CA ALA A 668 -30.31 -3.33 -11.62
C ALA A 668 -31.34 -2.65 -12.53
N ALA A 669 -31.48 -1.32 -12.44
CA ALA A 669 -32.35 -0.55 -13.33
C ALA A 669 -31.90 -0.66 -14.80
N LYS A 670 -30.59 -0.53 -15.06
CA LYS A 670 -30.03 -0.74 -16.41
C LYS A 670 -30.24 -2.17 -16.91
N ALA A 671 -30.09 -3.18 -16.04
CA ALA A 671 -30.33 -4.57 -16.41
C ALA A 671 -31.81 -4.83 -16.73
N ALA A 672 -32.73 -4.23 -15.96
CA ALA A 672 -34.17 -4.29 -16.23
C ALA A 672 -34.52 -3.59 -17.55
N GLU A 673 -33.99 -2.39 -17.80
CA GLU A 673 -34.18 -1.67 -19.07
C GLU A 673 -33.70 -2.49 -20.28
N ILE A 674 -32.52 -3.12 -20.16
CA ILE A 674 -31.99 -4.02 -21.21
C ILE A 674 -32.94 -5.22 -21.40
N LYS A 675 -33.40 -5.84 -20.31
CA LYS A 675 -34.33 -6.97 -20.38
C LYS A 675 -35.63 -6.57 -21.07
N ASP A 676 -36.26 -5.48 -20.65
CA ASP A 676 -37.52 -4.99 -21.23
C ASP A 676 -37.36 -4.68 -22.73
N ARG A 677 -36.22 -4.09 -23.12
CA ARG A 677 -35.88 -3.83 -24.54
C ARG A 677 -35.73 -5.12 -25.35
N LEU A 678 -35.07 -6.14 -24.78
CA LEU A 678 -34.92 -7.44 -25.44
C LEU A 678 -36.26 -8.19 -25.52
N ASP A 679 -37.09 -8.14 -24.48
CA ASP A 679 -38.41 -8.76 -24.46
C ASP A 679 -39.33 -8.13 -25.53
N ALA A 680 -39.30 -6.79 -25.69
CA ALA A 680 -40.04 -6.05 -26.71
C ALA A 680 -39.53 -6.28 -28.15
N THR A 681 -38.29 -6.74 -28.33
CA THR A 681 -37.71 -6.97 -29.67
C THR A 681 -38.25 -8.27 -30.28
N ALA A 682 -39.16 -8.22 -31.25
CA ALA A 682 -39.62 -9.44 -31.93
C ALA A 682 -38.44 -10.13 -32.66
N LEU A 683 -38.29 -11.45 -32.49
CA LEU A 683 -37.31 -12.23 -33.27
C LEU A 683 -37.72 -12.23 -34.74
N ILE A 684 -36.74 -12.08 -35.63
CA ILE A 684 -36.97 -12.28 -37.06
C ILE A 684 -37.46 -13.70 -37.34
N SER A 685 -38.25 -13.87 -38.41
CA SER A 685 -38.85 -15.17 -38.75
C SER A 685 -38.14 -15.87 -39.92
N ARG A 686 -37.33 -15.14 -40.69
CA ARG A 686 -36.66 -15.62 -41.90
C ARG A 686 -35.24 -15.09 -42.00
N VAL A 687 -34.33 -15.92 -42.55
CA VAL A 687 -32.91 -15.56 -42.72
C VAL A 687 -32.76 -14.38 -43.68
N GLU A 688 -33.63 -14.29 -44.68
CA GLU A 688 -33.63 -13.24 -45.70
C GLU A 688 -33.87 -11.84 -45.11
N ASP A 689 -34.58 -11.76 -43.98
CA ASP A 689 -34.89 -10.50 -43.30
C ASP A 689 -33.65 -9.85 -42.64
N ILE A 690 -32.59 -10.63 -42.39
CA ILE A 690 -31.30 -10.18 -41.86
C ILE A 690 -30.59 -9.23 -42.83
N HIS A 691 -30.79 -9.45 -44.14
CA HIS A 691 -30.18 -8.67 -45.22
C HIS A 691 -31.11 -7.56 -45.74
N SER A 692 -32.27 -7.35 -45.12
CA SER A 692 -33.22 -6.33 -45.53
C SER A 692 -32.69 -4.90 -45.30
N ARG A 693 -33.08 -3.96 -46.17
CA ARG A 693 -32.67 -2.53 -46.06
C ARG A 693 -33.10 -1.87 -44.73
N GLY A 694 -34.06 -2.44 -44.01
CA GLY A 694 -34.56 -1.93 -42.72
C GLY A 694 -33.83 -2.46 -41.48
N MET A 695 -32.85 -3.36 -41.66
CA MET A 695 -32.09 -4.02 -40.60
C MET A 695 -30.82 -3.22 -40.26
N THR A 696 -30.95 -2.30 -39.30
CA THR A 696 -29.83 -1.44 -38.87
C THR A 696 -28.84 -2.20 -37.97
N ARG A 697 -27.64 -1.65 -37.79
CA ARG A 697 -26.61 -2.21 -36.89
C ARG A 697 -27.12 -2.46 -35.47
N ASP A 698 -27.98 -1.58 -34.96
CA ASP A 698 -28.55 -1.69 -33.62
C ASP A 698 -29.61 -2.79 -33.55
N LYS A 699 -30.47 -2.91 -34.57
CA LYS A 699 -31.45 -4.01 -34.66
C LYS A 699 -30.76 -5.38 -34.76
N LEU A 700 -29.69 -5.49 -35.55
CA LEU A 700 -28.88 -6.72 -35.61
C LEU A 700 -28.29 -7.07 -34.23
N GLN A 701 -27.87 -6.04 -33.48
CA GLN A 701 -27.34 -6.22 -32.14
C GLN A 701 -28.42 -6.69 -31.16
N ASP A 702 -29.61 -6.11 -31.21
CA ASP A 702 -30.73 -6.52 -30.35
C ASP A 702 -31.18 -7.96 -30.66
N GLN A 703 -31.17 -8.38 -31.93
CA GLN A 703 -31.45 -9.78 -32.32
C GLN A 703 -30.39 -10.75 -31.77
N LEU A 704 -29.10 -10.41 -31.91
CA LEU A 704 -27.99 -11.19 -31.36
C LEU A 704 -28.06 -11.26 -29.83
N ASP A 705 -28.34 -10.14 -29.17
CA ASP A 705 -28.43 -10.06 -27.71
C ASP A 705 -29.66 -10.81 -27.19
N LYS A 706 -30.78 -10.81 -27.92
CA LYS A 706 -31.98 -11.60 -27.61
C LYS A 706 -31.74 -13.10 -27.75
N LEU A 707 -31.09 -13.54 -28.83
CA LEU A 707 -30.70 -14.95 -28.99
C LEU A 707 -29.69 -15.38 -27.92
N ARG A 708 -28.76 -14.50 -27.53
CA ARG A 708 -27.81 -14.78 -26.44
C ARG A 708 -28.52 -14.88 -25.09
N ALA A 709 -29.54 -14.05 -24.82
CA ALA A 709 -30.36 -14.15 -23.61
C ALA A 709 -31.18 -15.45 -23.56
N LEU A 710 -31.60 -15.98 -24.70
CA LEU A 710 -32.35 -17.24 -24.80
C LEU A 710 -31.47 -18.48 -24.61
N TRP A 711 -30.27 -18.49 -25.20
CA TRP A 711 -29.46 -19.71 -25.34
C TRP A 711 -28.14 -19.71 -24.58
N ASN A 712 -27.70 -18.59 -23.98
CA ASN A 712 -26.47 -18.49 -23.17
C ASN A 712 -26.79 -18.17 -21.70
N THR A 713 -27.88 -18.73 -21.17
CA THR A 713 -28.09 -18.71 -19.72
C THR A 713 -27.20 -19.77 -19.07
N LYS A 714 -26.72 -19.50 -17.84
CA LYS A 714 -25.76 -20.36 -17.08
C LYS A 714 -26.15 -21.85 -16.96
N THR A 715 -27.35 -22.24 -17.35
CA THR A 715 -27.91 -23.58 -17.21
C THR A 715 -28.18 -24.27 -18.55
N GLN A 716 -28.09 -23.59 -19.70
CA GLN A 716 -28.56 -24.11 -21.00
C GLN A 716 -27.75 -23.59 -22.21
N GLU A 717 -26.43 -23.47 -22.09
CA GLU A 717 -25.59 -23.11 -23.23
C GLU A 717 -25.70 -24.15 -24.36
N ARG A 718 -26.44 -23.80 -25.42
CA ARG A 718 -26.67 -24.66 -26.60
C ARG A 718 -26.20 -24.05 -27.92
N ILE A 719 -25.99 -22.73 -27.95
CA ILE A 719 -25.52 -22.00 -29.13
C ILE A 719 -24.39 -21.05 -28.68
N VAL A 720 -23.27 -21.05 -29.41
CA VAL A 720 -22.18 -20.09 -29.17
C VAL A 720 -22.44 -18.83 -30.00
N ILE A 721 -22.76 -17.71 -29.33
CA ILE A 721 -23.07 -16.43 -29.97
C ILE A 721 -21.99 -15.39 -29.61
N PRO A 722 -21.12 -14.98 -30.55
CA PRO A 722 -19.99 -14.09 -30.28
C PRO A 722 -20.39 -12.77 -29.59
N LYS A 723 -19.55 -12.29 -28.67
CA LYS A 723 -19.74 -10.99 -27.98
C LYS A 723 -19.65 -9.84 -28.97
N LYS A 724 -20.46 -8.79 -28.74
CA LYS A 724 -20.54 -7.59 -29.59
C LYS A 724 -19.20 -6.88 -29.83
N SER A 725 -18.27 -6.99 -28.87
CA SER A 725 -16.92 -6.43 -28.95
C SER A 725 -16.02 -7.16 -29.96
N HIS A 726 -16.32 -8.42 -30.27
CA HIS A 726 -15.49 -9.28 -31.14
C HIS A 726 -15.94 -9.24 -32.61
N ILE A 727 -17.14 -8.71 -32.89
CA ILE A 727 -17.71 -8.56 -34.24
C ILE A 727 -18.09 -7.09 -34.52
N PRO A 728 -17.12 -6.17 -34.63
CA PRO A 728 -17.39 -4.75 -34.74
C PRO A 728 -18.03 -4.36 -36.08
N ARG A 729 -17.75 -5.10 -37.15
CA ARG A 729 -18.18 -4.78 -38.52
C ARG A 729 -19.59 -5.27 -38.82
N LEU A 730 -20.33 -4.52 -39.65
CA LEU A 730 -21.72 -4.85 -40.00
C LEU A 730 -21.86 -6.23 -40.66
N ALA A 731 -20.98 -6.55 -41.61
CA ALA A 731 -20.97 -7.83 -42.31
C ALA A 731 -20.74 -9.01 -41.36
N GLU A 732 -19.78 -8.88 -40.43
CA GLU A 732 -19.49 -9.90 -39.42
C GLU A 732 -20.69 -10.13 -38.48
N LYS A 733 -21.42 -9.08 -38.12
CA LYS A 733 -22.67 -9.20 -37.33
C LYS A 733 -23.79 -9.89 -38.10
N GLN A 734 -23.94 -9.61 -39.40
CA GLN A 734 -24.91 -10.30 -40.25
C GLN A 734 -24.60 -11.78 -40.34
N THR A 735 -23.34 -12.15 -40.61
CA THR A 735 -22.91 -13.56 -40.65
C THR A 735 -23.12 -14.26 -39.30
N ALA A 736 -22.73 -13.62 -38.19
CA ALA A 736 -22.94 -14.19 -36.86
C ALA A 736 -24.43 -14.39 -36.54
N LEU A 737 -25.30 -13.44 -36.93
CA LEU A 737 -26.74 -13.57 -36.71
C LEU A 737 -27.36 -14.65 -37.59
N VAL A 738 -26.93 -14.79 -38.84
CA VAL A 738 -27.38 -15.89 -39.73
C VAL A 738 -27.07 -17.24 -39.10
N ASN A 739 -25.83 -17.46 -38.64
CA ASN A 739 -25.43 -18.71 -38.02
C ASN A 739 -26.23 -18.99 -36.73
N ALA A 740 -26.29 -18.01 -35.82
CA ALA A 740 -27.02 -18.14 -34.56
C ALA A 740 -28.52 -18.40 -34.77
N PHE A 741 -29.12 -17.74 -35.76
CA PHE A 741 -30.54 -17.91 -36.07
C PHE A 741 -30.82 -19.27 -36.73
N GLN A 742 -29.94 -19.76 -37.60
CA GLN A 742 -30.06 -21.11 -38.16
C GLN A 742 -29.98 -22.19 -37.08
N ASP A 743 -29.06 -22.05 -36.13
CA ASP A 743 -28.94 -22.99 -35.01
C ASP A 743 -30.15 -22.91 -34.07
N HIS A 744 -30.69 -21.70 -33.85
CA HIS A 744 -31.95 -21.51 -33.14
C HIS A 744 -33.11 -22.26 -33.81
N LEU A 745 -33.25 -22.16 -35.14
CA LEU A 745 -34.30 -22.88 -35.89
C LEU A 745 -34.12 -24.41 -35.82
N LYS A 746 -32.89 -24.92 -35.91
CA LYS A 746 -32.60 -26.35 -35.74
C LYS A 746 -33.02 -26.85 -34.36
N LEU A 747 -32.71 -26.09 -33.31
CA LEU A 747 -33.08 -26.47 -31.94
C LEU A 747 -34.59 -26.43 -31.70
N LEU A 748 -35.30 -25.48 -32.31
CA LEU A 748 -36.77 -25.46 -32.29
C LEU A 748 -37.38 -26.67 -33.02
N ALA A 749 -36.79 -27.09 -34.14
CA ALA A 749 -37.24 -28.27 -34.89
C ALA A 749 -37.04 -29.57 -34.09
N VAL A 750 -35.88 -29.74 -33.44
CA VAL A 750 -35.59 -30.89 -32.56
C VAL A 750 -36.55 -30.92 -31.36
N SER A 751 -36.87 -29.76 -30.77
CA SER A 751 -37.83 -29.67 -29.68
C SER A 751 -39.27 -29.95 -30.12
N ALA A 752 -39.63 -29.61 -31.37
CA ALA A 752 -40.95 -29.91 -31.94
C ALA A 752 -41.10 -31.41 -32.24
N GLU A 753 -40.05 -32.08 -32.75
CA GLU A 753 -40.03 -33.53 -32.98
C GLU A 753 -40.12 -34.34 -31.67
N GLN A 754 -39.46 -33.90 -30.59
CA GLN A 754 -39.58 -34.52 -29.28
C GLN A 754 -40.99 -34.38 -28.66
N ASN A 755 -41.69 -33.27 -28.92
CA ASN A 755 -43.07 -33.07 -28.47
C ASN A 755 -44.11 -33.79 -29.37
N LEU A 756 -43.82 -33.98 -30.65
CA LEU A 756 -44.64 -34.79 -31.58
C LEU A 756 -44.50 -36.30 -31.31
N GLY A 757 -43.36 -36.75 -30.77
CA GLY A 757 -43.15 -38.13 -30.32
C GLY A 757 -44.01 -38.56 -29.12
N HIS A 758 -44.71 -37.62 -28.47
CA HIS A 758 -45.62 -37.91 -27.35
C HIS A 758 -47.12 -37.82 -27.71
N LEU A 759 -47.45 -37.63 -28.99
CA LEU A 759 -48.83 -37.61 -29.49
C LEU A 759 -49.07 -38.73 -30.52
N GLY A 760 -49.16 -39.96 -30.01
CA GLY A 760 -49.83 -41.11 -30.64
C GLY A 760 -49.16 -42.45 -30.30
N PRO A 761 -49.80 -43.41 -29.57
CA PRO A 761 -51.25 -43.63 -29.47
C PRO A 761 -51.75 -43.79 -28.01
N GLN A 762 -52.37 -42.75 -27.43
CA GLN A 762 -53.30 -42.90 -26.30
C GLN A 762 -54.45 -41.89 -26.40
N ILE A 763 -55.25 -42.02 -27.46
CA ILE A 763 -56.67 -41.67 -27.41
C ILE A 763 -57.42 -42.94 -27.82
N ALA A 764 -57.67 -43.81 -26.84
CA ALA A 764 -58.83 -44.71 -26.77
C ALA A 764 -58.75 -45.66 -25.56
N VAL A 765 -58.69 -45.15 -24.33
CA VAL A 765 -59.40 -45.77 -23.18
C VAL A 765 -59.69 -44.65 -22.17
N ALA A 766 -60.89 -44.10 -22.23
CA ALA A 766 -61.49 -43.44 -21.08
C ALA A 766 -62.12 -44.50 -20.17
N PHE A 767 -62.25 -44.18 -18.87
CA PHE A 767 -62.96 -44.90 -17.80
C PHE A 767 -62.23 -46.09 -17.13
N ALA A 768 -61.66 -45.86 -15.94
CA ALA A 768 -62.20 -46.35 -14.65
C ALA A 768 -61.15 -46.35 -13.49
N ARG A 769 -61.62 -45.90 -12.31
CA ARG A 769 -61.12 -46.07 -10.92
C ARG A 769 -60.01 -45.14 -10.45
N GLU A 770 -60.26 -44.15 -9.58
CA GLU A 770 -60.73 -44.16 -8.16
C GLU A 770 -59.81 -44.86 -7.14
N HIS A 771 -59.33 -44.01 -6.21
CA HIS A 771 -59.25 -44.17 -4.73
C HIS A 771 -57.94 -44.62 -4.04
N TYR A 772 -57.72 -43.92 -2.89
CA TYR A 772 -56.83 -44.12 -1.73
C TYR A 772 -55.42 -43.50 -1.79
N TYR A 773 -54.93 -42.62 -0.89
CA TYR A 773 -55.31 -41.92 0.39
C TYR A 773 -54.53 -40.57 0.33
N SER A 774 -55.06 -39.35 0.54
CA SER A 774 -55.52 -38.61 1.74
C SER A 774 -54.56 -38.49 2.93
N ASP A 775 -54.41 -37.21 3.34
CA ASP A 775 -54.09 -36.65 4.66
C ASP A 775 -52.59 -36.56 5.04
N ASP A 776 -52.00 -35.35 5.00
CA ASP A 776 -52.01 -34.29 6.04
C ASP A 776 -51.09 -34.63 7.23
N GLU A 777 -50.01 -33.85 7.40
CA GLU A 777 -49.81 -33.06 8.62
C GLU A 777 -48.57 -32.15 8.53
N ASP A 778 -48.86 -30.89 8.87
CA ASP A 778 -48.02 -29.72 9.01
C ASP A 778 -47.12 -29.81 10.27
N PHE A 779 -46.08 -28.97 10.35
CA PHE A 779 -45.51 -28.33 11.58
C PHE A 779 -44.02 -27.97 11.43
N GLY A 780 -43.75 -26.65 11.43
CA GLY A 780 -42.92 -26.07 12.48
C GLY A 780 -41.55 -25.50 12.10
N GLU A 781 -41.53 -24.20 11.80
CA GLU A 781 -40.39 -23.30 12.02
C GLU A 781 -39.91 -23.35 13.49
N LEU A 782 -38.60 -23.18 13.72
CA LEU A 782 -38.06 -22.66 14.99
C LEU A 782 -36.67 -22.02 14.75
N GLU A 783 -36.63 -20.68 14.84
CA GLU A 783 -35.44 -19.91 15.22
C GLU A 783 -35.07 -20.19 16.69
N GLY A 784 -33.78 -20.16 17.03
CA GLY A 784 -33.34 -20.31 18.42
C GLY A 784 -31.82 -20.33 18.60
N ASP A 785 -31.29 -19.14 18.86
CA ASP A 785 -29.92 -18.78 19.25
C ASP A 785 -29.48 -19.45 20.58
N VAL A 786 -28.35 -20.20 20.62
CA VAL A 786 -27.56 -20.45 21.85
C VAL A 786 -26.07 -20.67 21.52
N ALA A 787 -25.24 -19.92 22.25
CA ALA A 787 -23.79 -19.89 22.24
C ALA A 787 -23.07 -21.14 22.80
N ALA A 788 -21.73 -21.15 22.61
CA ALA A 788 -20.66 -21.90 23.29
C ALA A 788 -20.11 -23.15 22.58
N PHE A 789 -19.11 -22.97 21.71
CA PHE A 789 -17.68 -23.28 21.98
C PHE A 789 -16.75 -22.74 20.88
#